data_AF-J9UTM8-F1
#
_entry.id   AF-J9UTM8-F1
#
_cell.length_a   1.000
_cell.length_b   1.000
_cell.length_c   1.000
_cell.angle_alpha   90.00
_cell.angle_beta   90.00
_cell.angle_gamma   90.00
#
_symmetry.space_group_name_H-M   'P 1'
#
loop_
_entity.id
_entity.type
_entity.pdbx_description
1 polymer ?
#
loop_
_entity_poly.entity_id
_entity_poly.type
_entity_poly.pdbx_seq_one_letter_code
_entity_poly.pdbx_strand_id
1 'polypeptide(L)'
;MTKREEANNIKNVEESLEQLSSKFSKNDSLVIILAAGHGKRIRSSTSKMLHTIWGVPSIERVRLAVKNGINKSNITIVVGIKALEVANAVGKQANTNFAYQEKQLGTGHAVKVGLEKSDLKNIKYCYVIYADMGLIDSNTMKEFHDEFMKAKTDMILMTAMYDGPKGGNYYGRVLRTRGLTKDHKKSQYREGSKGQVMGVIEYKDILALKDDEDLVKAYKDEKFEYGKDELLDNMHEYVAGIYGFKIDPLLNLIKELKANNAQNELYLTDLIEMFVNNNLSISTYMPKDNRVVLGFNDKTVLKEMESIARNNVYNKLKNIITIYDGEDFFIDDSVVEQILEIDKDEKPLDIYIGKGAYVGKGVKINYGVYIDHGARLEGNIELGEHTYIGDNALVSCLDNQKMVLSNNVQIYAGNQIRGNVYIGENTTLERGVNVTGSDKHPLSIGKNVLIKGVSYIYGSIVDDNAYIEHCIFYYSHIKAVLDENGKVIKCRFIRPKEEGIESVIKLKDEKIKKLKRNKIFLILIAISIFYSNINAQYERDINKDAPPLSKHYYRISSFESISTWSVASLNSEPYISELLIDPNNNLHIAYYDDKINAPVYVFGKNGNFKREILDKNRELGSLISIASNSDNMHISYLKNNKIWYANNNSGTFNNYAMDLRNNRKIIDLKLVVSTFNSPILFFIDSKGILSVSRFYRDNFFSDLVYTNKIIEKVYPVAENDGYAVYMKEYSTGNLFYASRKTNTAFTFFDNNQILNNVNQYTVEHEAHNRFNIIYNTKDNTKEIRYKKFYDGNFIDGIVATEDQNIISFDSTLDYASQPVVLYTKEDGNKYIYIDGQTIDLSILGKSAGEVRINAARYPEFYIAYYNTLFKELRISKLNISDIEK
;
A
#
# COMPACT_ATOMS: atom_id res chain seq x y z
N MET A 1 8.00 -11.91 38.00
CA MET A 1 7.15 -11.14 38.93
C MET A 1 6.76 -12.06 40.07
N THR A 2 6.83 -11.58 41.31
CA THR A 2 6.32 -12.31 42.48
C THR A 2 4.78 -12.23 42.51
N LYS A 3 4.08 -13.19 43.14
CA LYS A 3 2.60 -13.15 43.28
C LYS A 3 2.09 -11.84 43.90
N ARG A 4 2.92 -11.18 44.72
CA ARG A 4 2.61 -9.88 45.34
C ARG A 4 2.73 -8.72 44.36
N GLU A 5 3.69 -8.76 43.44
CA GLU A 5 3.83 -7.78 42.36
C GLU A 5 2.69 -7.89 41.33
N GLU A 6 2.25 -9.11 40.99
CA GLU A 6 1.10 -9.33 40.10
C GLU A 6 -0.19 -8.78 40.71
N ALA A 7 -0.46 -9.08 41.98
CA ALA A 7 -1.64 -8.56 42.70
C ALA A 7 -1.64 -7.02 42.80
N ASN A 8 -0.48 -6.41 43.06
CA ASN A 8 -0.35 -4.95 43.08
C ASN A 8 -0.59 -4.34 41.69
N ASN A 9 -0.12 -5.00 40.62
CA ASN A 9 -0.31 -4.51 39.26
C ASN A 9 -1.79 -4.56 38.83
N ILE A 10 -2.48 -5.66 39.14
CA ILE A 10 -3.92 -5.79 38.87
C ILE A 10 -4.71 -4.69 39.59
N LYS A 11 -4.43 -4.49 40.88
CA LYS A 11 -5.09 -3.44 41.68
C LYS A 11 -4.88 -2.04 41.10
N ASN A 12 -3.67 -1.73 40.64
CA ASN A 12 -3.37 -0.46 39.98
C ASN A 12 -4.14 -0.26 38.67
N VAL A 13 -4.33 -1.33 37.89
CA VAL A 13 -5.12 -1.29 36.66
C VAL A 13 -6.59 -1.02 36.98
N GLU A 14 -7.18 -1.74 37.93
CA GLU A 14 -8.58 -1.55 38.33
C GLU A 14 -8.85 -0.16 38.89
N GLU A 15 -7.97 0.37 39.75
CA GLU A 15 -8.08 1.74 40.28
C GLU A 15 -8.05 2.79 39.16
N SER A 16 -7.17 2.61 38.16
CA SER A 16 -7.08 3.52 37.01
C SER A 16 -8.32 3.44 36.11
N LEU A 17 -8.86 2.24 35.89
CA LEU A 17 -10.10 2.03 35.14
C LEU A 17 -11.32 2.63 35.86
N GLU A 18 -11.33 2.61 37.19
CA GLU A 18 -12.38 3.25 38.00
C GLU A 18 -12.36 4.78 37.83
N GLN A 19 -11.18 5.40 37.76
CA GLN A 19 -11.06 6.84 37.51
C GLN A 19 -11.61 7.25 36.14
N LEU A 20 -11.42 6.40 35.13
CA LEU A 20 -11.96 6.56 33.78
C LEU A 20 -13.44 6.17 33.67
N SER A 21 -14.00 5.50 34.67
CA SER A 21 -15.40 5.09 34.70
C SER A 21 -16.32 6.22 35.20
N SER A 22 -17.60 6.11 34.85
CA SER A 22 -18.67 6.97 35.32
C SER A 22 -19.84 6.14 35.84
N LYS A 23 -20.69 6.75 36.66
CA LYS A 23 -21.89 6.09 37.16
C LYS A 23 -22.92 5.93 36.05
N PHE A 24 -23.65 4.82 36.11
CA PHE A 24 -24.79 4.57 35.24
C PHE A 24 -25.95 5.48 35.56
N SER A 25 -26.73 5.79 34.53
CA SER A 25 -28.02 6.48 34.68
C SER A 25 -29.15 5.46 34.83
N LYS A 26 -30.38 5.93 35.03
CA LYS A 26 -31.59 5.09 35.18
C LYS A 26 -32.08 4.47 33.86
N ASN A 27 -31.19 4.33 32.88
CA ASN A 27 -31.46 3.68 31.62
C ASN A 27 -31.74 2.19 31.81
N ASP A 28 -32.57 1.61 30.94
CA ASP A 28 -32.98 0.20 31.02
C ASP A 28 -32.21 -0.73 30.07
N SER A 29 -31.36 -0.16 29.23
CA SER A 29 -30.52 -0.90 28.30
C SER A 29 -29.06 -0.83 28.72
N LEU A 30 -28.42 -1.98 28.85
CA LEU A 30 -26.98 -2.13 29.05
C LEU A 30 -26.35 -2.62 27.75
N VAL A 31 -25.20 -2.07 27.37
CA VAL A 31 -24.41 -2.56 26.24
C VAL A 31 -23.02 -2.95 26.74
N ILE A 32 -22.66 -4.20 26.57
CA ILE A 32 -21.36 -4.75 26.92
C ILE A 32 -20.53 -4.86 25.64
N ILE A 33 -19.46 -4.09 25.55
CA ILE A 33 -18.52 -4.09 24.43
C ILE A 33 -17.31 -4.94 24.81
N LEU A 34 -17.06 -6.04 24.09
CA LEU A 34 -15.97 -6.97 24.36
C LEU A 34 -14.70 -6.52 23.64
N ALA A 35 -13.73 -6.02 24.40
CA ALA A 35 -12.47 -5.45 23.92
C ALA A 35 -11.22 -6.13 24.54
N ALA A 36 -11.41 -7.27 25.22
CA ALA A 36 -10.36 -7.93 25.98
C ALA A 36 -9.42 -8.84 25.16
N GLY A 37 -9.75 -9.10 23.89
CA GLY A 37 -9.02 -10.05 23.04
C GLY A 37 -7.61 -9.60 22.62
N HIS A 38 -6.66 -10.54 22.59
CA HIS A 38 -5.25 -10.27 22.34
C HIS A 38 -4.84 -10.06 20.87
N GLY A 39 -5.67 -10.50 19.89
CA GLY A 39 -5.42 -10.27 18.47
C GLY A 39 -4.08 -10.82 17.92
N LYS A 40 -3.58 -11.97 18.41
CA LYS A 40 -2.27 -12.54 18.03
C LYS A 40 -2.02 -12.63 16.51
N ARG A 41 -3.09 -12.86 15.73
CA ARG A 41 -3.05 -12.99 14.25
C ARG A 41 -2.70 -11.70 13.51
N ILE A 42 -2.90 -10.53 14.12
CA ILE A 42 -2.54 -9.23 13.53
C ILE A 42 -1.02 -9.00 13.54
N ARG A 43 -0.27 -9.72 14.38
CA ARG A 43 1.20 -9.57 14.55
C ARG A 43 1.58 -8.10 14.80
N SER A 44 0.96 -7.48 15.80
CA SER A 44 1.15 -6.08 16.20
C SER A 44 1.38 -6.00 17.71
N SER A 45 2.24 -5.06 18.14
CA SER A 45 2.39 -4.71 19.55
C SER A 45 1.25 -3.80 20.03
N THR A 46 0.56 -3.11 19.13
CA THR A 46 -0.65 -2.32 19.42
C THR A 46 -1.83 -3.26 19.69
N SER A 47 -2.67 -2.93 20.67
CA SER A 47 -3.90 -3.69 20.93
C SER A 47 -4.77 -3.76 19.66
N LYS A 48 -5.37 -4.92 19.40
CA LYS A 48 -6.32 -5.13 18.29
C LYS A 48 -7.33 -3.99 18.18
N MET A 49 -7.86 -3.57 19.33
CA MET A 49 -8.93 -2.58 19.43
C MET A 49 -8.50 -1.14 19.15
N LEU A 50 -7.19 -0.89 19.10
CA LEU A 50 -6.58 0.42 18.83
C LEU A 50 -6.15 0.57 17.36
N HIS A 51 -6.28 -0.47 16.54
CA HIS A 51 -6.15 -0.31 15.10
C HIS A 51 -7.27 0.60 14.58
N THR A 52 -6.88 1.58 13.77
CA THR A 52 -7.79 2.58 13.23
C THR A 52 -8.45 2.06 11.96
N ILE A 53 -9.72 2.41 11.79
CA ILE A 53 -10.47 2.29 10.55
C ILE A 53 -10.94 3.69 10.21
N TRP A 54 -10.51 4.22 9.07
CA TRP A 54 -10.77 5.60 8.66
C TRP A 54 -10.32 6.62 9.71
N GLY A 55 -9.12 6.43 10.26
CA GLY A 55 -8.51 7.32 11.25
C GLY A 55 -9.00 7.17 12.71
N VAL A 56 -10.04 6.38 12.96
CA VAL A 56 -10.64 6.21 14.31
C VAL A 56 -10.42 4.80 14.85
N PRO A 57 -9.96 4.62 16.10
CA PRO A 57 -9.81 3.30 16.72
C PRO A 57 -11.10 2.48 16.70
N SER A 58 -11.00 1.17 16.40
CA SER A 58 -12.17 0.29 16.29
C SER A 58 -13.08 0.33 17.54
N ILE A 59 -12.50 0.33 18.74
CA ILE A 59 -13.28 0.43 19.99
C ILE A 59 -14.15 1.70 20.05
N GLU A 60 -13.59 2.82 19.59
CA GLU A 60 -14.29 4.09 19.64
C GLU A 60 -15.37 4.16 18.56
N ARG A 61 -15.12 3.61 17.36
CA ARG A 61 -16.15 3.49 16.32
C ARG A 61 -17.35 2.69 16.80
N VAL A 62 -17.12 1.52 17.39
CA VAL A 62 -18.19 0.67 17.95
C VAL A 62 -18.94 1.40 19.07
N ARG A 63 -18.22 2.05 20.00
CA ARG A 63 -18.85 2.80 21.09
C ARG A 63 -19.72 3.94 20.58
N LEU A 64 -19.28 4.69 19.57
CA LEU A 64 -20.04 5.76 18.95
C LEU A 64 -21.30 5.24 18.25
N ALA A 65 -21.18 4.14 17.49
CA ALA A 65 -22.32 3.48 16.84
C ALA A 65 -23.37 3.03 17.86
N VAL A 66 -22.93 2.43 18.97
CA VAL A 66 -23.82 2.02 20.07
C VAL A 66 -24.49 3.22 20.74
N LYS A 67 -23.69 4.22 21.15
CA LYS A 67 -24.18 5.40 21.87
C LYS A 67 -25.27 6.13 21.07
N ASN A 68 -25.08 6.23 19.76
CA ASN A 68 -25.98 6.95 18.88
C ASN A 68 -27.14 6.08 18.38
N GLY A 69 -26.95 4.75 18.24
CA GLY A 69 -27.97 3.83 17.74
C GLY A 69 -28.92 3.30 18.82
N ILE A 70 -28.40 2.99 20.01
CA ILE A 70 -29.18 2.53 21.18
C ILE A 70 -29.27 3.69 22.16
N ASN A 71 -30.17 4.63 21.86
CA ASN A 71 -30.36 5.84 22.66
C ASN A 71 -30.68 5.48 24.12
N LYS A 72 -30.13 6.24 25.07
CA LYS A 72 -30.26 5.97 26.52
C LYS A 72 -29.79 4.57 26.91
N SER A 73 -28.61 4.16 26.47
CA SER A 73 -27.92 2.97 26.98
C SER A 73 -26.88 3.33 28.06
N ASN A 74 -26.68 2.42 29.01
CA ASN A 74 -25.46 2.35 29.81
C ASN A 74 -24.46 1.45 29.08
N ILE A 75 -23.16 1.75 29.13
CA ILE A 75 -22.12 1.02 28.38
C ILE A 75 -21.07 0.46 29.36
N THR A 76 -20.76 -0.82 29.23
CA THR A 76 -19.60 -1.43 29.88
C THR A 76 -18.61 -1.90 28.83
N ILE A 77 -17.39 -1.41 28.89
CA ILE A 77 -16.31 -1.85 28.01
C ILE A 77 -15.44 -2.86 28.77
N VAL A 78 -15.45 -4.10 28.31
CA VAL A 78 -14.66 -5.19 28.91
C VAL A 78 -13.28 -5.18 28.27
N VAL A 79 -12.27 -4.81 29.05
CA VAL A 79 -10.88 -4.66 28.63
C VAL A 79 -10.00 -5.76 29.23
N GLY A 80 -8.92 -6.14 28.54
CA GLY A 80 -8.05 -7.23 28.94
C GLY A 80 -6.58 -6.86 28.77
N ILE A 81 -5.86 -7.52 27.86
CA ILE A 81 -4.48 -7.16 27.56
C ILE A 81 -4.42 -5.70 27.08
N LYS A 82 -3.49 -4.93 27.65
CA LYS A 82 -3.35 -3.48 27.40
C LYS A 82 -4.61 -2.67 27.76
N ALA A 83 -5.32 -3.10 28.81
CA ALA A 83 -6.55 -2.47 29.26
C ALA A 83 -6.48 -0.95 29.36
N LEU A 84 -5.41 -0.40 29.95
CA LEU A 84 -5.25 1.04 30.11
C LEU A 84 -5.08 1.78 28.78
N GLU A 85 -4.38 1.21 27.80
CA GLU A 85 -4.25 1.83 26.47
C GLU A 85 -5.62 1.90 25.77
N VAL A 86 -6.40 0.82 25.84
CA VAL A 86 -7.75 0.75 25.27
C VAL A 86 -8.70 1.73 25.97
N ALA A 87 -8.67 1.77 27.31
CA ALA A 87 -9.52 2.66 28.09
C ALA A 87 -9.16 4.13 27.89
N ASN A 88 -7.87 4.48 27.82
CA ASN A 88 -7.41 5.85 27.55
C ASN A 88 -7.80 6.34 26.15
N ALA A 89 -7.82 5.46 25.15
CA ALA A 89 -8.26 5.83 23.80
C ALA A 89 -9.74 6.25 23.76
N VAL A 90 -10.59 5.69 24.63
CA VAL A 90 -12.00 6.08 24.79
C VAL A 90 -12.15 7.26 25.75
N GLY A 91 -11.33 7.29 26.81
CA GLY A 91 -11.39 8.27 27.88
C GLY A 91 -12.64 8.14 28.76
N LYS A 92 -12.81 9.10 29.66
CA LYS A 92 -13.96 9.15 30.57
C LYS A 92 -15.21 9.62 29.82
N GLN A 93 -16.21 8.76 29.74
CA GLN A 93 -17.48 9.02 29.07
C GLN A 93 -18.64 8.89 30.04
N ALA A 94 -19.70 9.68 29.87
CA ALA A 94 -20.92 9.55 30.69
C ALA A 94 -21.61 8.20 30.45
N ASN A 95 -22.25 7.64 31.49
CA ASN A 95 -22.94 6.34 31.47
C ASN A 95 -22.07 5.17 31.01
N THR A 96 -20.74 5.31 31.09
CA THR A 96 -19.77 4.30 30.63
C THR A 96 -18.86 3.90 31.77
N ASN A 97 -18.63 2.60 31.94
CA ASN A 97 -17.61 2.06 32.84
C ASN A 97 -16.72 1.02 32.13
N PHE A 98 -15.59 0.70 32.76
CA PHE A 98 -14.65 -0.29 32.27
C PHE A 98 -14.59 -1.50 33.21
N ALA A 99 -14.61 -2.71 32.65
CA ALA A 99 -14.50 -3.95 33.39
C ALA A 99 -13.23 -4.70 32.98
N TYR A 100 -12.40 -5.09 33.94
CA TYR A 100 -11.12 -5.73 33.66
C TYR A 100 -11.25 -7.25 33.63
N GLN A 101 -11.05 -7.84 32.46
CA GLN A 101 -10.91 -9.28 32.30
C GLN A 101 -9.44 -9.67 32.44
N GLU A 102 -9.02 -9.97 33.67
CA GLU A 102 -7.64 -10.41 33.97
C GLU A 102 -7.26 -11.67 33.20
N LYS A 103 -8.13 -12.69 33.21
CA LYS A 103 -7.94 -13.98 32.52
C LYS A 103 -8.91 -14.13 31.36
N GLN A 104 -8.38 -14.35 30.16
CA GLN A 104 -9.14 -14.51 28.92
C GLN A 104 -9.71 -15.94 28.81
N LEU A 105 -10.71 -16.28 29.62
CA LEU A 105 -11.38 -17.59 29.66
C LEU A 105 -12.52 -17.74 28.63
N GLY A 106 -12.52 -16.94 27.56
CA GLY A 106 -13.56 -16.93 26.53
C GLY A 106 -14.52 -15.73 26.58
N THR A 107 -15.40 -15.65 25.58
CA THR A 107 -16.33 -14.53 25.37
C THR A 107 -17.48 -14.53 26.37
N GLY A 108 -17.98 -15.70 26.77
CA GLY A 108 -18.94 -15.86 27.85
C GLY A 108 -18.39 -15.39 29.20
N HIS A 109 -17.11 -15.65 29.48
CA HIS A 109 -16.44 -15.10 30.67
C HIS A 109 -16.36 -13.57 30.62
N ALA A 110 -16.06 -12.99 29.46
CA ALA A 110 -15.98 -11.54 29.29
C ALA A 110 -17.33 -10.86 29.58
N VAL A 111 -18.44 -11.47 29.15
CA VAL A 111 -19.79 -10.97 29.47
C VAL A 111 -20.08 -11.07 30.96
N LYS A 112 -19.69 -12.15 31.65
CA LYS A 112 -19.83 -12.26 33.12
C LYS A 112 -19.12 -11.11 33.84
N VAL A 113 -17.86 -10.86 33.48
CA VAL A 113 -17.05 -9.76 34.03
C VAL A 113 -17.73 -8.39 33.78
N GLY A 114 -18.28 -8.19 32.59
CA GLY A 114 -19.04 -6.97 32.27
C GLY A 114 -20.31 -6.81 33.12
N LEU A 115 -21.09 -7.88 33.29
CA LEU A 115 -22.30 -7.89 34.11
C LEU A 115 -22.01 -7.63 35.59
N GLU A 116 -20.94 -8.24 36.14
CA GLU A 116 -20.53 -8.05 37.54
C GLU A 116 -20.11 -6.61 37.84
N LYS A 117 -19.50 -5.93 36.87
CA LYS A 117 -19.09 -4.53 37.00
C LYS A 117 -20.24 -3.53 36.80
N SER A 118 -21.35 -3.98 36.22
CA SER A 118 -22.49 -3.14 35.84
C SER A 118 -23.48 -2.92 36.99
N ASP A 119 -24.05 -1.73 37.10
CA ASP A 119 -25.25 -1.53 37.94
C ASP A 119 -26.49 -2.03 37.18
N LEU A 120 -26.98 -3.19 37.60
CA LEU A 120 -28.10 -3.88 36.93
C LEU A 120 -29.49 -3.46 37.43
N LYS A 121 -29.59 -2.57 38.43
CA LYS A 121 -30.85 -2.29 39.15
C LYS A 121 -32.02 -1.87 38.24
N ASN A 122 -31.74 -1.12 37.17
CA ASN A 122 -32.76 -0.63 36.23
C ASN A 122 -32.71 -1.34 34.87
N ILE A 123 -31.76 -2.25 34.67
CA ILE A 123 -31.51 -2.87 33.37
C ILE A 123 -32.57 -3.94 33.11
N LYS A 124 -33.15 -3.91 31.92
CA LYS A 124 -34.10 -4.90 31.39
C LYS A 124 -33.53 -5.62 30.16
N TYR A 125 -32.72 -4.92 29.39
CA TYR A 125 -32.15 -5.42 28.13
C TYR A 125 -30.63 -5.30 28.17
N CYS A 126 -29.94 -6.35 27.74
CA CYS A 126 -28.49 -6.38 27.62
C CYS A 126 -28.10 -6.67 26.17
N TYR A 127 -27.24 -5.83 25.61
CA TYR A 127 -26.63 -6.03 24.31
C TYR A 127 -25.18 -6.42 24.49
N VAL A 128 -24.68 -7.34 23.67
CA VAL A 128 -23.26 -7.72 23.65
C VAL A 128 -22.72 -7.52 22.25
N ILE A 129 -21.60 -6.82 22.11
CA ILE A 129 -21.00 -6.45 20.83
C ILE A 129 -19.48 -6.64 20.91
N TYR A 130 -18.87 -7.14 19.85
CA TYR A 130 -17.41 -7.23 19.77
C TYR A 130 -16.80 -5.92 19.27
N ALA A 131 -15.70 -5.50 19.89
CA ALA A 131 -15.06 -4.21 19.59
C ALA A 131 -14.28 -4.17 18.26
N ASP A 132 -14.17 -5.30 17.55
CA ASP A 132 -13.45 -5.43 16.28
C ASP A 132 -14.33 -5.18 15.03
N MET A 133 -15.59 -4.81 15.23
CA MET A 133 -16.54 -4.46 14.17
C MET A 133 -16.51 -2.96 13.86
N GLY A 134 -15.35 -2.39 13.55
CA GLY A 134 -15.23 -0.93 13.40
C GLY A 134 -16.01 -0.30 12.23
N LEU A 135 -16.65 -1.10 11.37
CA LEU A 135 -17.58 -0.61 10.33
C LEU A 135 -19.03 -0.51 10.80
N ILE A 136 -19.38 -1.00 12.01
CA ILE A 136 -20.74 -0.93 12.51
C ILE A 136 -21.17 0.53 12.65
N ASP A 137 -22.38 0.84 12.17
CA ASP A 137 -22.92 2.20 12.21
C ASP A 137 -24.12 2.33 13.15
N SER A 138 -24.47 3.59 13.43
CA SER A 138 -25.53 3.93 14.38
C SER A 138 -26.92 3.51 13.89
N ASN A 139 -27.15 3.54 12.57
CA ASN A 139 -28.43 3.19 11.97
C ASN A 139 -28.70 1.69 12.10
N THR A 140 -27.70 0.87 11.82
CA THR A 140 -27.77 -0.59 11.95
C THR A 140 -28.03 -0.97 13.41
N MET A 141 -27.35 -0.33 14.37
CA MET A 141 -27.58 -0.57 15.79
C MET A 141 -28.99 -0.17 16.24
N LYS A 142 -29.51 0.93 15.70
CA LYS A 142 -30.89 1.36 15.93
C LYS A 142 -31.89 0.36 15.36
N GLU A 143 -31.73 -0.06 14.11
CA GLU A 143 -32.60 -1.06 13.46
C GLU A 143 -32.59 -2.39 14.23
N PHE A 144 -31.41 -2.82 14.70
CA PHE A 144 -31.27 -4.01 15.54
C PHE A 144 -32.03 -3.89 16.88
N HIS A 145 -31.89 -2.75 17.55
CA HIS A 145 -32.61 -2.47 18.79
C HIS A 145 -34.13 -2.46 18.57
N ASP A 146 -34.60 -1.74 17.55
CA ASP A 146 -36.02 -1.61 17.23
C ASP A 146 -36.63 -2.98 16.91
N GLU A 147 -35.93 -3.81 16.13
CA GLU A 147 -36.39 -5.17 15.82
C GLU A 147 -36.45 -6.05 17.08
N PHE A 148 -35.51 -5.91 18.01
CA PHE A 148 -35.56 -6.63 19.27
C PHE A 148 -36.80 -6.26 20.10
N MET A 149 -37.06 -4.96 20.23
CA MET A 149 -38.23 -4.45 20.96
C MET A 149 -39.54 -4.89 20.32
N LYS A 150 -39.58 -4.93 18.99
CA LYS A 150 -40.74 -5.36 18.21
C LYS A 150 -41.00 -6.86 18.30
N ALA A 151 -39.95 -7.68 18.18
CA ALA A 151 -40.05 -9.14 18.21
C ALA A 151 -40.48 -9.67 19.59
N LYS A 152 -40.18 -8.93 20.67
CA LYS A 152 -40.49 -9.29 22.08
C LYS A 152 -39.92 -10.65 22.51
N THR A 153 -38.93 -11.15 21.78
CA THR A 153 -38.22 -12.39 22.08
C THR A 153 -37.33 -12.23 23.32
N ASP A 154 -36.87 -13.34 23.88
CA ASP A 154 -35.94 -13.34 25.01
C ASP A 154 -34.51 -13.08 24.55
N MET A 155 -34.22 -13.38 23.29
CA MET A 155 -32.94 -13.15 22.64
C MET A 155 -33.12 -12.73 21.17
N ILE A 156 -32.21 -11.89 20.68
CA ILE A 156 -32.03 -11.59 19.27
C ILE A 156 -30.56 -11.74 18.88
N LEU A 157 -30.32 -12.26 17.68
CA LEU A 157 -29.00 -12.44 17.09
C LEU A 157 -28.83 -11.58 15.87
N MET A 158 -27.70 -10.88 15.74
CA MET A 158 -27.32 -10.33 14.44
C MET A 158 -26.62 -11.41 13.62
N THR A 159 -27.16 -11.71 12.44
CA THR A 159 -26.58 -12.67 11.49
C THR A 159 -26.16 -11.96 10.20
N ALA A 160 -25.28 -12.59 9.45
CA ALA A 160 -24.85 -12.12 8.13
C ALA A 160 -24.56 -13.30 7.22
N MET A 161 -24.47 -13.04 5.92
CA MET A 161 -24.11 -14.03 4.91
C MET A 161 -22.65 -13.85 4.53
N TYR A 162 -21.90 -14.96 4.54
CA TYR A 162 -20.55 -15.02 4.03
C TYR A 162 -20.57 -15.30 2.52
N ASP A 163 -19.94 -14.42 1.75
CA ASP A 163 -19.85 -14.44 0.28
C ASP A 163 -18.41 -14.67 -0.24
N GLY A 164 -17.46 -14.93 0.66
CA GLY A 164 -16.07 -15.21 0.31
C GLY A 164 -15.85 -16.63 -0.24
N PRO A 165 -14.60 -17.01 -0.52
CA PRO A 165 -14.26 -18.33 -1.06
C PRO A 165 -14.61 -19.47 -0.09
N LYS A 166 -14.88 -20.66 -0.65
CA LYS A 166 -15.05 -21.91 0.10
C LYS A 166 -13.84 -22.18 1.01
N GLY A 167 -14.07 -22.77 2.18
CA GLY A 167 -13.06 -22.94 3.22
C GLY A 167 -12.57 -21.67 3.95
N GLY A 168 -12.96 -20.46 3.50
CA GLY A 168 -12.51 -19.19 4.09
C GLY A 168 -13.42 -18.61 5.18
N ASN A 169 -14.56 -19.24 5.47
CA ASN A 169 -15.51 -18.75 6.46
C ASN A 169 -15.13 -19.20 7.88
N TYR A 170 -14.44 -18.32 8.62
CA TYR A 170 -13.97 -18.54 9.99
C TYR A 170 -15.00 -18.21 11.10
N TYR A 171 -16.22 -17.81 10.74
CA TYR A 171 -17.25 -17.40 11.71
C TYR A 171 -18.07 -18.59 12.26
N GLY A 172 -18.75 -18.42 13.38
CA GLY A 172 -19.69 -19.42 13.90
C GLY A 172 -20.92 -19.59 13.00
N ARG A 173 -21.25 -20.82 12.60
CA ARG A 173 -22.39 -21.12 11.71
C ARG A 173 -23.70 -21.14 12.48
N VAL A 174 -24.73 -20.48 11.97
CA VAL A 174 -26.07 -20.52 12.56
C VAL A 174 -26.77 -21.81 12.15
N LEU A 175 -27.09 -22.66 13.12
CA LEU A 175 -27.81 -23.91 12.90
C LEU A 175 -29.31 -23.64 12.95
N ARG A 176 -30.05 -24.05 11.92
CA ARG A 176 -31.51 -23.85 11.80
C ARG A 176 -32.24 -25.14 11.47
N THR A 177 -33.45 -25.30 12.00
CA THR A 177 -34.31 -26.44 11.67
C THR A 177 -34.50 -26.58 10.16
N ARG A 178 -34.48 -27.83 9.68
CA ARG A 178 -34.51 -28.17 8.25
C ARG A 178 -35.88 -28.66 7.82
N GLY A 179 -36.07 -28.84 6.51
CA GLY A 179 -37.30 -29.42 5.98
C GLY A 179 -37.51 -30.88 6.35
N LEU A 180 -36.41 -31.60 6.56
CA LEU A 180 -36.40 -32.99 6.94
C LEU A 180 -35.64 -33.15 8.25
N THR A 181 -36.15 -33.99 9.14
CA THR A 181 -35.45 -34.48 10.33
C THR A 181 -34.38 -35.50 9.93
N LYS A 182 -33.53 -35.89 10.88
CA LYS A 182 -32.59 -37.02 10.78
C LYS A 182 -33.27 -38.29 10.23
N ASP A 183 -34.48 -38.62 10.69
CA ASP A 183 -35.24 -39.78 10.21
C ASP A 183 -35.96 -39.55 8.85
N HIS A 184 -35.56 -38.53 8.07
CA HIS A 184 -36.17 -38.12 6.80
C HIS A 184 -37.68 -37.80 6.85
N LYS A 185 -38.22 -37.42 8.02
CA LYS A 185 -39.60 -36.96 8.17
C LYS A 185 -39.69 -35.46 7.93
N LYS A 186 -40.82 -34.97 7.39
CA LYS A 186 -41.05 -33.52 7.27
C LYS A 186 -41.10 -32.90 8.66
N SER A 187 -40.27 -31.89 8.89
CA SER A 187 -40.25 -31.14 10.15
C SER A 187 -41.45 -30.23 10.28
N GLN A 188 -42.08 -30.22 11.46
CA GLN A 188 -43.12 -29.25 11.80
C GLN A 188 -42.55 -27.87 12.20
N TYR A 189 -41.23 -27.81 12.47
CA TYR A 189 -40.54 -26.60 12.91
C TYR A 189 -39.82 -25.86 11.78
N ARG A 190 -40.11 -26.19 10.51
CA ARG A 190 -39.73 -25.36 9.36
C ARG A 190 -40.83 -24.34 9.07
N GLU A 191 -40.81 -23.24 9.81
CA GLU A 191 -41.68 -22.10 9.55
C GLU A 191 -40.96 -21.09 8.63
N GLY A 192 -41.61 -20.72 7.52
CA GLY A 192 -41.03 -19.83 6.51
C GLY A 192 -39.85 -20.43 5.73
N SER A 193 -39.04 -19.57 5.11
CA SER A 193 -37.94 -19.99 4.23
C SER A 193 -36.65 -20.40 4.97
N LYS A 194 -36.46 -19.99 6.22
CA LYS A 194 -35.19 -20.14 6.95
C LYS A 194 -35.19 -21.19 8.08
N GLY A 195 -36.34 -21.52 8.68
CA GLY A 195 -36.38 -22.39 9.87
C GLY A 195 -35.97 -21.70 11.18
N GLN A 196 -36.20 -22.38 12.30
CA GLN A 196 -35.96 -21.89 13.68
C GLN A 196 -34.49 -22.04 14.07
N VAL A 197 -33.94 -21.08 14.81
CA VAL A 197 -32.55 -21.16 15.30
C VAL A 197 -32.43 -22.23 16.38
N MET A 198 -31.42 -23.08 16.26
CA MET A 198 -31.14 -24.19 17.18
C MET A 198 -29.88 -23.97 18.02
N GLY A 199 -28.91 -23.23 17.47
CA GLY A 199 -27.60 -23.06 18.08
C GLY A 199 -26.61 -22.44 17.11
N VAL A 200 -25.37 -22.29 17.55
CA VAL A 200 -24.24 -21.93 16.71
C VAL A 200 -23.12 -22.94 16.96
N ILE A 201 -22.40 -23.31 15.91
CA ILE A 201 -21.16 -24.08 16.03
C ILE A 201 -19.98 -23.22 15.56
N GLU A 202 -18.96 -23.10 16.39
CA GLU A 202 -17.76 -22.31 16.10
C GLU A 202 -16.87 -23.02 15.07
N TYR A 203 -16.14 -22.24 14.27
CA TYR A 203 -15.28 -22.77 13.20
C TYR A 203 -14.30 -23.84 13.69
N LYS A 204 -13.68 -23.65 14.86
CA LYS A 204 -12.74 -24.63 15.41
C LYS A 204 -13.40 -25.92 15.88
N ASP A 205 -14.65 -25.86 16.31
CA ASP A 205 -15.40 -27.06 16.70
C ASP A 205 -15.84 -27.84 15.44
N ILE A 206 -16.19 -27.14 14.35
CA ILE A 206 -16.42 -27.79 13.04
C ILE A 206 -15.16 -28.55 12.59
N LEU A 207 -13.98 -27.94 12.71
CA LEU A 207 -12.72 -28.60 12.36
C LEU A 207 -12.42 -29.82 13.25
N ALA A 208 -12.87 -29.82 14.50
CA ALA A 208 -12.68 -30.91 15.45
C ALA A 208 -13.64 -32.10 15.24
N LEU A 209 -14.72 -31.93 14.45
CA LEU A 209 -15.58 -33.04 14.04
C LEU A 209 -14.78 -34.05 13.20
N LYS A 210 -15.11 -35.34 13.32
CA LYS A 210 -14.57 -36.36 12.42
C LYS A 210 -15.21 -36.24 11.03
N ASP A 211 -14.48 -36.64 10.00
CA ASP A 211 -14.96 -36.51 8.62
C ASP A 211 -16.16 -37.42 8.30
N ASP A 212 -16.33 -38.50 9.06
CA ASP A 212 -17.42 -39.49 8.92
C ASP A 212 -18.57 -39.29 9.92
N GLU A 213 -18.54 -38.22 10.72
CA GLU A 213 -19.51 -37.97 11.78
C GLU A 213 -20.34 -36.70 11.52
N ASP A 214 -21.63 -36.88 11.28
CA ASP A 214 -22.57 -35.77 11.16
C ASP A 214 -22.87 -35.16 12.53
N LEU A 215 -22.88 -33.83 12.60
CA LEU A 215 -23.33 -33.11 13.77
C LEU A 215 -24.84 -33.27 13.91
N VAL A 216 -25.28 -33.95 14.98
CA VAL A 216 -26.70 -34.07 15.33
C VAL A 216 -27.08 -33.02 16.36
N LYS A 217 -28.08 -32.19 16.05
CA LYS A 217 -28.68 -31.26 17.01
C LYS A 217 -30.18 -31.51 17.17
N ALA A 218 -30.67 -31.38 18.39
CA ALA A 218 -32.09 -31.50 18.71
C ALA A 218 -32.74 -30.11 18.76
N TYR A 219 -33.98 -30.02 18.27
CA TYR A 219 -34.87 -28.89 18.51
C TYR A 219 -36.20 -29.45 18.99
N LYS A 220 -36.50 -29.24 20.27
CA LYS A 220 -37.65 -29.87 20.95
C LYS A 220 -37.61 -31.39 20.77
N ASP A 221 -38.61 -31.96 20.11
CA ASP A 221 -38.79 -33.40 19.87
C ASP A 221 -38.15 -33.90 18.56
N GLU A 222 -37.62 -33.01 17.72
CA GLU A 222 -37.01 -33.36 16.43
C GLU A 222 -35.48 -33.29 16.46
N LYS A 223 -34.82 -34.12 15.65
CA LYS A 223 -33.36 -34.14 15.48
C LYS A 223 -32.99 -33.80 14.04
N PHE A 224 -31.89 -33.08 13.86
CA PHE A 224 -31.37 -32.63 12.57
C PHE A 224 -29.89 -32.95 12.45
N GLU A 225 -29.46 -33.36 11.26
CA GLU A 225 -28.08 -33.71 10.93
C GLU A 225 -27.45 -32.65 10.03
N TYR A 226 -26.17 -32.36 10.27
CA TYR A 226 -25.35 -31.40 9.52
C TYR A 226 -24.00 -32.05 9.23
N GLY A 227 -23.68 -32.23 7.95
CA GLY A 227 -22.39 -32.80 7.56
C GLY A 227 -21.25 -31.80 7.74
N LYS A 228 -20.04 -32.29 8.02
CA LYS A 228 -18.85 -31.44 8.20
C LYS A 228 -18.54 -30.59 6.96
N ASP A 229 -18.53 -31.20 5.78
CA ASP A 229 -18.31 -30.49 4.51
C ASP A 229 -19.40 -29.44 4.24
N GLU A 230 -20.64 -29.74 4.63
CA GLU A 230 -21.75 -28.79 4.53
C GLU A 230 -21.51 -27.57 5.42
N LEU A 231 -21.12 -27.80 6.67
CA LEU A 231 -20.80 -26.74 7.65
C LEU A 231 -19.64 -25.86 7.17
N LEU A 232 -18.63 -26.45 6.52
CA LEU A 232 -17.46 -25.73 6.02
C LEU A 232 -17.78 -24.93 4.75
N ASP A 233 -18.44 -25.52 3.77
CA ASP A 233 -18.46 -25.00 2.39
C ASP A 233 -19.83 -24.55 1.89
N ASN A 234 -20.94 -24.98 2.50
CA ASN A 234 -22.30 -24.74 2.00
C ASN A 234 -23.17 -23.95 2.98
N MET A 235 -22.75 -23.81 4.25
CA MET A 235 -23.42 -22.95 5.21
C MET A 235 -22.79 -21.55 5.24
N HIS A 236 -23.54 -20.59 4.69
CA HIS A 236 -23.09 -19.21 4.53
C HIS A 236 -23.58 -18.26 5.63
N GLU A 237 -24.68 -18.59 6.32
CA GLU A 237 -25.19 -17.76 7.42
C GLU A 237 -24.32 -17.95 8.67
N TYR A 238 -23.79 -16.84 9.20
CA TYR A 238 -22.97 -16.81 10.39
C TYR A 238 -23.48 -15.80 11.42
N VAL A 239 -23.12 -16.02 12.69
CA VAL A 239 -23.39 -15.05 13.76
C VAL A 239 -22.34 -13.95 13.71
N ALA A 240 -22.80 -12.70 13.63
CA ALA A 240 -21.89 -11.56 13.54
C ALA A 240 -21.04 -11.41 14.80
N GLY A 241 -21.60 -11.69 15.98
CA GLY A 241 -21.02 -11.34 17.28
C GLY A 241 -21.73 -10.18 17.97
N ILE A 242 -22.96 -9.87 17.53
CA ILE A 242 -23.86 -8.90 18.16
C ILE A 242 -25.12 -9.64 18.62
N TYR A 243 -25.46 -9.43 19.90
CA TYR A 243 -26.53 -10.14 20.60
C TYR A 243 -27.38 -9.14 21.39
N GLY A 244 -28.68 -9.38 21.49
CA GLY A 244 -29.58 -8.71 22.42
C GLY A 244 -30.29 -9.74 23.30
N PHE A 245 -30.39 -9.47 24.59
CA PHE A 245 -30.97 -10.37 25.58
C PHE A 245 -31.93 -9.61 26.51
N LYS A 246 -32.99 -10.28 26.96
CA LYS A 246 -33.63 -9.90 28.23
C LYS A 246 -32.67 -10.24 29.37
N ILE A 247 -32.61 -9.38 30.37
CA ILE A 247 -31.60 -9.49 31.43
C ILE A 247 -31.77 -10.75 32.29
N ASP A 248 -33.00 -11.13 32.66
CA ASP A 248 -33.22 -12.23 33.61
C ASP A 248 -32.78 -13.60 33.04
N PRO A 249 -33.19 -13.99 31.81
CA PRO A 249 -32.70 -15.23 31.21
C PRO A 249 -31.17 -15.26 31.05
N LEU A 250 -30.56 -14.13 30.67
CA LEU A 250 -29.11 -14.02 30.52
C LEU A 250 -28.40 -14.27 31.87
N LEU A 251 -28.84 -13.62 32.95
CA LEU A 251 -28.23 -13.75 34.28
C LEU A 251 -28.29 -15.17 34.84
N ASN A 252 -29.34 -15.92 34.50
CA ASN A 252 -29.50 -17.30 34.93
C ASN A 252 -28.60 -18.23 34.11
N LEU A 253 -28.70 -18.18 32.78
CA LEU A 253 -28.05 -19.16 31.90
C LEU A 253 -26.55 -18.93 31.75
N ILE A 254 -26.07 -17.68 31.82
CA ILE A 254 -24.64 -17.41 31.67
C ILE A 254 -23.80 -18.11 32.74
N LYS A 255 -24.35 -18.29 33.95
CA LYS A 255 -23.67 -18.97 35.07
C LYS A 255 -23.40 -20.45 34.77
N GLU A 256 -24.23 -21.07 33.95
CA GLU A 256 -24.18 -22.49 33.62
C GLU A 256 -23.27 -22.83 32.44
N LEU A 257 -22.71 -21.83 31.74
CA LEU A 257 -21.76 -22.04 30.64
C LEU A 257 -20.58 -22.93 31.06
N LYS A 258 -20.21 -23.88 30.19
CA LYS A 258 -19.12 -24.84 30.40
C LYS A 258 -18.08 -24.71 29.30
N ALA A 259 -16.82 -25.00 29.64
CA ALA A 259 -15.70 -24.96 28.71
C ALA A 259 -15.48 -26.31 28.01
N ASN A 260 -16.55 -26.88 27.42
CA ASN A 260 -16.51 -28.18 26.75
C ASN A 260 -16.51 -28.02 25.22
N ASN A 261 -15.42 -27.44 24.69
CA ASN A 261 -15.22 -27.19 23.26
C ASN A 261 -13.73 -27.30 22.91
N ALA A 262 -13.39 -27.21 21.63
CA ALA A 262 -12.02 -27.41 21.15
C ALA A 262 -11.00 -26.43 21.75
N GLN A 263 -11.44 -25.29 22.29
CA GLN A 263 -10.57 -24.30 22.93
C GLN A 263 -10.53 -24.38 24.45
N ASN A 264 -11.40 -25.16 25.09
CA ASN A 264 -11.62 -25.13 26.54
C ASN A 264 -11.92 -23.71 27.06
N GLU A 265 -12.73 -22.95 26.33
CA GLU A 265 -13.15 -21.58 26.67
C GLU A 265 -14.66 -21.50 26.92
N LEU A 266 -15.15 -20.50 27.66
CA LEU A 266 -16.59 -20.25 27.78
C LEU A 266 -17.07 -19.48 26.55
N TYR A 267 -17.76 -20.14 25.63
CA TYR A 267 -18.32 -19.49 24.44
C TYR A 267 -19.66 -18.82 24.74
N LEU A 268 -19.80 -17.57 24.33
CA LEU A 268 -21.07 -16.86 24.40
C LEU A 268 -22.14 -17.49 23.49
N THR A 269 -21.71 -18.09 22.37
CA THR A 269 -22.57 -18.72 21.38
C THR A 269 -23.31 -19.95 21.91
N ASP A 270 -22.77 -20.65 22.91
CA ASP A 270 -23.44 -21.76 23.59
C ASP A 270 -24.74 -21.32 24.29
N LEU A 271 -24.89 -20.04 24.64
CA LEU A 271 -26.15 -19.52 25.18
C LEU A 271 -27.32 -19.70 24.20
N ILE A 272 -27.08 -19.69 22.89
CA ILE A 272 -28.15 -19.83 21.90
C ILE A 272 -28.83 -21.19 22.07
N GLU A 273 -28.04 -22.27 22.17
CA GLU A 273 -28.56 -23.62 22.40
C GLU A 273 -29.19 -23.74 23.79
N MET A 274 -28.63 -23.09 24.81
CA MET A 274 -29.24 -23.06 26.15
C MET A 274 -30.60 -22.36 26.17
N PHE A 275 -30.77 -21.27 25.44
CA PHE A 275 -32.06 -20.58 25.32
C PHE A 275 -33.10 -21.49 24.65
N VAL A 276 -32.73 -22.18 23.56
CA VAL A 276 -33.59 -23.17 22.90
C VAL A 276 -34.00 -24.29 23.87
N ASN A 277 -33.05 -24.87 24.59
CA ASN A 277 -33.28 -25.97 25.52
C ASN A 277 -34.17 -25.57 26.72
N ASN A 278 -34.20 -24.29 27.07
CA ASN A 278 -35.06 -23.74 28.12
C ASN A 278 -36.39 -23.18 27.58
N ASN A 279 -36.76 -23.47 26.33
CA ASN A 279 -37.97 -22.98 25.67
C ASN A 279 -38.09 -21.44 25.64
N LEU A 280 -36.95 -20.75 25.60
CA LEU A 280 -36.90 -19.30 25.45
C LEU A 280 -36.91 -18.92 23.97
N SER A 281 -37.51 -17.78 23.67
CA SER A 281 -37.73 -17.31 22.30
C SER A 281 -36.50 -16.60 21.72
N ILE A 282 -36.16 -16.92 20.47
CA ILE A 282 -35.00 -16.36 19.76
C ILE A 282 -35.46 -15.80 18.40
N SER A 283 -35.02 -14.60 18.08
CA SER A 283 -35.15 -14.00 16.74
C SER A 283 -33.79 -13.68 16.14
N THR A 284 -33.77 -13.37 14.84
CA THR A 284 -32.54 -12.97 14.13
C THR A 284 -32.78 -11.71 13.32
N TYR A 285 -31.79 -10.82 13.27
CA TYR A 285 -31.75 -9.63 12.43
C TYR A 285 -30.54 -9.71 11.50
N MET A 286 -30.73 -9.41 10.22
CA MET A 286 -29.65 -9.35 9.23
C MET A 286 -29.64 -7.94 8.62
N PRO A 287 -28.51 -7.20 8.70
CA PRO A 287 -28.43 -5.87 8.13
C PRO A 287 -28.58 -5.90 6.60
N LYS A 288 -28.99 -4.78 6.01
CA LYS A 288 -29.09 -4.66 4.54
C LYS A 288 -27.73 -4.78 3.86
N ASP A 289 -26.70 -4.20 4.48
CA ASP A 289 -25.32 -4.35 4.07
C ASP A 289 -24.57 -5.20 5.10
N ASN A 290 -24.21 -6.43 4.72
CA ASN A 290 -23.51 -7.36 5.61
C ASN A 290 -22.08 -6.89 5.96
N ARG A 291 -21.50 -5.94 5.21
CA ARG A 291 -20.12 -5.47 5.44
C ARG A 291 -20.00 -4.66 6.74
N VAL A 292 -21.10 -4.11 7.25
CA VAL A 292 -21.10 -3.33 8.50
C VAL A 292 -20.76 -4.17 9.74
N VAL A 293 -20.95 -5.50 9.66
CA VAL A 293 -20.63 -6.43 10.75
C VAL A 293 -19.30 -7.16 10.55
N LEU A 294 -18.50 -6.75 9.56
CA LEU A 294 -17.20 -7.34 9.30
C LEU A 294 -16.27 -7.12 10.51
N GLY A 295 -15.76 -8.22 11.08
CA GLY A 295 -14.80 -8.20 12.18
C GLY A 295 -13.41 -8.56 11.70
N PHE A 296 -12.41 -7.72 11.96
CA PHE A 296 -11.04 -8.02 11.52
C PHE A 296 -10.34 -8.96 12.49
N ASN A 297 -9.53 -9.89 11.99
CA ASN A 297 -8.61 -10.70 12.80
C ASN A 297 -7.16 -10.67 12.28
N ASP A 298 -6.94 -10.06 11.12
CA ASP A 298 -5.68 -9.90 10.43
C ASP A 298 -5.64 -8.55 9.70
N LYS A 299 -4.52 -8.25 9.04
CA LYS A 299 -4.30 -6.98 8.34
C LYS A 299 -5.04 -6.89 7.00
N THR A 300 -5.40 -8.03 6.39
CA THR A 300 -6.12 -8.05 5.12
C THR A 300 -7.53 -7.51 5.32
N VAL A 301 -8.23 -8.01 6.35
CA VAL A 301 -9.57 -7.52 6.70
C VAL A 301 -9.53 -6.06 7.13
N LEU A 302 -8.49 -5.62 7.86
CA LEU A 302 -8.31 -4.19 8.18
C LEU A 302 -8.20 -3.31 6.91
N LYS A 303 -7.43 -3.74 5.91
CA LYS A 303 -7.30 -3.00 4.65
C LYS A 303 -8.61 -2.98 3.86
N GLU A 304 -9.36 -4.08 3.89
CA GLU A 304 -10.70 -4.16 3.32
C GLU A 304 -11.66 -3.19 4.00
N MET A 305 -11.66 -3.14 5.33
CA MET A 305 -12.48 -2.21 6.10
C MET A 305 -12.15 -0.75 5.79
N GLU A 306 -10.86 -0.40 5.64
CA GLU A 306 -10.44 0.93 5.18
C GLU A 306 -10.98 1.27 3.79
N SER A 307 -10.98 0.30 2.87
CA SER A 307 -11.55 0.48 1.53
C SER A 307 -13.07 0.68 1.56
N ILE A 308 -13.77 -0.09 2.39
CA ILE A 308 -15.23 0.05 2.58
C ILE A 308 -15.54 1.42 3.19
N ALA A 309 -14.80 1.86 4.21
CA ALA A 309 -14.99 3.16 4.84
C ALA A 309 -14.78 4.31 3.84
N ARG A 310 -13.72 4.26 3.01
CA ARG A 310 -13.51 5.21 1.91
C ARG A 310 -14.69 5.25 0.96
N ASN A 311 -15.13 4.08 0.51
CA ASN A 311 -16.24 3.95 -0.40
C ASN A 311 -17.55 4.51 0.18
N ASN A 312 -17.77 4.34 1.49
CA ASN A 312 -18.92 4.93 2.16
C ASN A 312 -18.86 6.46 2.15
N VAL A 313 -17.70 7.06 2.44
CA VAL A 313 -17.50 8.52 2.34
C VAL A 313 -17.68 9.01 0.91
N TYR A 314 -17.07 8.34 -0.06
CA TYR A 314 -17.22 8.66 -1.48
C TYR A 314 -18.69 8.64 -1.90
N ASN A 315 -19.44 7.60 -1.54
CA ASN A 315 -20.84 7.48 -1.89
C ASN A 315 -21.72 8.56 -1.26
N LYS A 316 -21.37 9.05 -0.06
CA LYS A 316 -22.05 10.20 0.56
C LYS A 316 -21.79 11.51 -0.19
N LEU A 317 -20.58 11.71 -0.70
CA LEU A 317 -20.11 13.03 -1.18
C LEU A 317 -20.05 13.19 -2.71
N LYS A 318 -20.01 12.10 -3.49
CA LYS A 318 -19.77 12.10 -4.95
C LYS A 318 -20.74 12.93 -5.80
N ASN A 319 -21.94 13.19 -5.27
CA ASN A 319 -22.96 14.00 -5.96
C ASN A 319 -23.05 15.44 -5.40
N ILE A 320 -22.21 15.78 -4.42
CA ILE A 320 -22.22 17.07 -3.70
C ILE A 320 -20.94 17.86 -4.02
N ILE A 321 -19.79 17.18 -4.02
CA ILE A 321 -18.48 17.77 -4.31
C ILE A 321 -17.75 16.98 -5.39
N THR A 322 -16.68 17.56 -5.95
CA THR A 322 -15.82 16.85 -6.89
C THR A 322 -14.72 16.12 -6.12
N ILE A 323 -14.69 14.79 -6.24
CA ILE A 323 -13.59 13.94 -5.77
C ILE A 323 -12.93 13.33 -7.01
N TYR A 324 -11.67 13.66 -7.26
CA TYR A 324 -10.97 13.28 -8.49
C TYR A 324 -10.76 11.77 -8.62
N ASP A 325 -10.29 11.11 -7.55
CA ASP A 325 -10.05 9.66 -7.50
C ASP A 325 -10.76 9.08 -6.27
N GLY A 326 -11.89 8.40 -6.49
CA GLY A 326 -12.70 7.82 -5.41
C GLY A 326 -12.00 6.70 -4.62
N GLU A 327 -10.89 6.18 -5.13
CA GLU A 327 -10.11 5.13 -4.47
C GLU A 327 -8.91 5.67 -3.67
N ASP A 328 -8.58 6.96 -3.82
CA ASP A 328 -7.38 7.57 -3.27
C ASP A 328 -7.65 9.00 -2.78
N PHE A 329 -8.25 9.10 -1.60
CA PHE A 329 -8.43 10.34 -0.84
C PHE A 329 -8.70 9.99 0.65
N PHE A 330 -8.60 10.99 1.53
CA PHE A 330 -9.07 10.90 2.91
C PHE A 330 -9.78 12.21 3.32
N ILE A 331 -10.99 12.08 3.87
CA ILE A 331 -11.74 13.17 4.50
C ILE A 331 -12.26 12.62 5.82
N ASP A 332 -11.89 13.26 6.93
CA ASP A 332 -12.35 12.88 8.26
C ASP A 332 -13.88 12.94 8.38
N ASP A 333 -14.48 12.00 9.13
CA ASP A 333 -15.95 11.90 9.30
C ASP A 333 -16.56 13.24 9.76
N SER A 334 -15.87 14.03 10.60
CA SER A 334 -16.38 15.34 11.04
C SER A 334 -16.45 16.39 9.92
N VAL A 335 -15.53 16.32 8.95
CA VAL A 335 -15.52 17.20 7.78
C VAL A 335 -16.56 16.74 6.76
N VAL A 336 -16.79 15.43 6.64
CA VAL A 336 -17.90 14.89 5.83
C VAL A 336 -19.23 15.45 6.33
N GLU A 337 -19.51 15.36 7.63
CA GLU A 337 -20.76 15.90 8.20
C GLU A 337 -20.85 17.42 8.06
N GLN A 338 -19.72 18.15 8.13
CA GLN A 338 -19.69 19.58 7.83
C GLN A 338 -20.13 19.87 6.40
N ILE A 339 -19.60 19.15 5.41
CA ILE A 339 -19.95 19.34 3.99
C ILE A 339 -21.43 19.03 3.76
N LEU A 340 -21.95 17.96 4.36
CA LEU A 340 -23.37 17.61 4.29
C LEU A 340 -24.28 18.66 4.94
N GLU A 341 -23.80 19.37 5.97
CA GLU A 341 -24.55 20.48 6.56
C GLU A 341 -24.56 21.70 5.64
N ILE A 342 -23.43 22.05 5.02
CA ILE A 342 -23.33 23.17 4.06
C ILE A 342 -24.22 22.91 2.83
N ASP A 343 -24.31 21.66 2.36
CA ASP A 343 -25.16 21.27 1.23
C ASP A 343 -26.66 21.61 1.43
N LYS A 344 -27.12 21.71 2.69
CA LYS A 344 -28.50 22.12 3.01
C LYS A 344 -28.83 23.57 2.63
N ASP A 345 -27.82 24.40 2.40
CA ASP A 345 -28.01 25.79 1.93
C ASP A 345 -28.47 25.85 0.46
N GLU A 346 -28.50 24.72 -0.26
CA GLU A 346 -28.93 24.58 -1.66
C GLU A 346 -28.14 25.45 -2.67
N LYS A 347 -26.95 25.90 -2.28
CA LYS A 347 -26.00 26.60 -3.16
C LYS A 347 -24.99 25.62 -3.74
N PRO A 348 -24.47 25.82 -4.95
CA PRO A 348 -23.34 25.02 -5.45
C PRO A 348 -22.14 25.15 -4.51
N LEU A 349 -21.62 24.02 -4.00
CA LEU A 349 -20.47 24.01 -3.10
C LEU A 349 -19.16 24.26 -3.84
N ASP A 350 -19.03 23.75 -5.07
CA ASP A 350 -17.82 23.84 -5.92
C ASP A 350 -16.51 23.44 -5.21
N ILE A 351 -16.59 22.50 -4.27
CA ILE A 351 -15.43 21.95 -3.57
C ILE A 351 -14.77 20.89 -4.44
N TYR A 352 -13.44 20.93 -4.53
CA TYR A 352 -12.62 19.95 -5.24
C TYR A 352 -11.61 19.28 -4.31
N ILE A 353 -11.55 17.94 -4.38
CA ILE A 353 -10.60 17.10 -3.66
C ILE A 353 -9.81 16.26 -4.67
N GLY A 354 -8.51 16.53 -4.79
CA GLY A 354 -7.59 15.85 -5.68
C GLY A 354 -7.20 14.45 -5.22
N LYS A 355 -6.49 13.71 -6.08
CA LYS A 355 -5.96 12.39 -5.75
C LYS A 355 -4.97 12.45 -4.60
N GLY A 356 -5.08 11.54 -3.64
CA GLY A 356 -4.19 11.45 -2.48
C GLY A 356 -4.33 12.62 -1.50
N ALA A 357 -5.31 13.49 -1.70
CA ALA A 357 -5.59 14.59 -0.79
C ALA A 357 -6.03 14.06 0.57
N TYR A 358 -5.56 14.69 1.63
CA TYR A 358 -5.84 14.35 3.01
C TYR A 358 -6.41 15.56 3.75
N VAL A 359 -7.65 15.44 4.19
CA VAL A 359 -8.35 16.44 5.00
C VAL A 359 -8.65 15.84 6.36
N GLY A 360 -7.82 16.21 7.34
CA GLY A 360 -7.90 15.70 8.70
C GLY A 360 -9.00 16.33 9.55
N LYS A 361 -9.19 15.77 10.74
CA LYS A 361 -10.08 16.29 11.76
C LYS A 361 -9.74 17.75 12.13
N GLY A 362 -10.77 18.57 12.33
CA GLY A 362 -10.63 19.96 12.76
C GLY A 362 -10.50 20.97 11.62
N VAL A 363 -10.31 20.51 10.38
CA VAL A 363 -10.35 21.37 9.19
C VAL A 363 -11.78 21.81 8.94
N LYS A 364 -12.00 23.12 8.79
CA LYS A 364 -13.27 23.70 8.37
C LYS A 364 -13.17 24.11 6.90
N ILE A 365 -14.00 23.50 6.07
CA ILE A 365 -14.12 23.79 4.64
C ILE A 365 -15.27 24.78 4.40
N ASN A 366 -15.14 25.58 3.34
CA ASN A 366 -16.12 26.56 2.88
C ASN A 366 -16.34 26.44 1.36
N TYR A 367 -17.21 27.27 0.78
CA TYR A 367 -17.55 27.27 -0.65
C TYR A 367 -16.34 27.49 -1.55
N GLY A 368 -16.30 26.76 -2.68
CA GLY A 368 -15.28 26.91 -3.73
C GLY A 368 -13.86 26.51 -3.33
N VAL A 369 -13.69 25.82 -2.21
CA VAL A 369 -12.37 25.36 -1.75
C VAL A 369 -11.82 24.28 -2.70
N TYR A 370 -10.56 24.45 -3.11
CA TYR A 370 -9.88 23.55 -4.02
C TYR A 370 -8.63 22.97 -3.35
N ILE A 371 -8.64 21.67 -3.08
CA ILE A 371 -7.53 20.93 -2.47
C ILE A 371 -6.97 19.96 -3.51
N ASP A 372 -5.77 20.24 -3.98
CA ASP A 372 -5.15 19.56 -5.12
C ASP A 372 -4.44 18.24 -4.72
N HIS A 373 -3.74 17.63 -5.67
CA HIS A 373 -3.22 16.26 -5.53
C HIS A 373 -2.17 16.15 -4.42
N GLY A 374 -2.35 15.20 -3.50
CA GLY A 374 -1.41 14.94 -2.41
C GLY A 374 -1.33 16.04 -1.35
N ALA A 375 -2.19 17.07 -1.40
CA ALA A 375 -2.25 18.10 -0.38
C ALA A 375 -2.73 17.51 0.96
N ARG A 376 -2.12 17.93 2.07
CA ARG A 376 -2.41 17.40 3.41
C ARG A 376 -2.70 18.52 4.39
N LEU A 377 -3.91 18.50 4.96
CA LEU A 377 -4.41 19.46 5.92
C LEU A 377 -4.69 18.78 7.25
N GLU A 378 -4.06 19.22 8.34
CA GLU A 378 -4.18 18.61 9.67
C GLU A 378 -4.28 19.64 10.80
N GLY A 379 -5.23 19.44 11.71
CA GLY A 379 -5.45 20.31 12.87
C GLY A 379 -6.54 21.35 12.66
N ASN A 380 -6.62 22.33 13.56
CA ASN A 380 -7.68 23.35 13.56
C ASN A 380 -7.43 24.43 12.49
N ILE A 381 -7.71 24.09 11.24
CA ILE A 381 -7.53 24.95 10.07
C ILE A 381 -8.89 25.46 9.62
N GLU A 382 -9.02 26.77 9.41
CA GLU A 382 -10.21 27.38 8.82
C GLU A 382 -9.88 27.87 7.41
N LEU A 383 -10.55 27.31 6.39
CA LEU A 383 -10.42 27.72 5.00
C LEU A 383 -11.55 28.68 4.65
N GLY A 384 -11.21 29.85 4.13
CA GLY A 384 -12.14 30.81 3.56
C GLY A 384 -12.65 30.37 2.20
N GLU A 385 -13.62 31.12 1.68
CA GLU A 385 -14.18 30.86 0.36
C GLU A 385 -13.11 30.94 -0.73
N HIS A 386 -13.20 30.07 -1.74
CA HIS A 386 -12.29 30.04 -2.89
C HIS A 386 -10.80 29.89 -2.51
N THR A 387 -10.51 29.26 -1.38
CA THR A 387 -9.13 28.93 -0.98
C THR A 387 -8.60 27.81 -1.88
N TYR A 388 -7.40 28.02 -2.45
CA TYR A 388 -6.69 27.02 -3.26
C TYR A 388 -5.47 26.49 -2.50
N ILE A 389 -5.41 25.18 -2.33
CA ILE A 389 -4.30 24.44 -1.73
C ILE A 389 -3.72 23.50 -2.81
N GLY A 390 -2.57 23.86 -3.35
CA GLY A 390 -1.94 23.18 -4.48
C GLY A 390 -1.23 21.87 -4.15
N ASP A 391 -0.73 21.21 -5.19
CA ASP A 391 -0.20 19.85 -5.11
C ASP A 391 0.86 19.67 -4.01
N ASN A 392 0.72 18.61 -3.21
CA ASN A 392 1.66 18.23 -2.16
C ASN A 392 1.93 19.37 -1.14
N ALA A 393 1.05 20.36 -1.04
CA ALA A 393 1.15 21.36 0.01
C ALA A 393 0.83 20.71 1.37
N LEU A 394 1.60 21.08 2.38
CA LEU A 394 1.43 20.59 3.74
C LEU A 394 0.99 21.75 4.63
N VAL A 395 -0.23 21.67 5.14
CA VAL A 395 -0.85 22.69 5.98
C VAL A 395 -1.20 22.04 7.31
N SER A 396 -0.54 22.42 8.40
CA SER A 396 -0.80 21.77 9.69
C SER A 396 -0.64 22.66 10.91
N CYS A 397 -1.41 22.41 11.95
CA CYS A 397 -1.22 23.01 13.28
C CYS A 397 -1.57 22.01 14.39
N LEU A 398 -1.08 22.25 15.60
CA LEU A 398 -1.38 21.41 16.76
C LEU A 398 -2.81 21.63 17.26
N ASP A 399 -3.34 20.70 18.07
CA ASP A 399 -4.73 20.75 18.60
C ASP A 399 -5.04 22.02 19.43
N ASN A 400 -4.04 22.64 20.05
CA ASN A 400 -4.19 23.89 20.81
C ASN A 400 -3.96 25.15 19.95
N GLN A 401 -3.53 24.99 18.70
CA GLN A 401 -3.28 26.06 17.75
C GLN A 401 -4.48 26.27 16.85
N LYS A 402 -4.47 27.41 16.15
CA LYS A 402 -5.47 27.74 15.13
C LYS A 402 -4.76 28.28 13.90
N MET A 403 -5.20 27.87 12.73
CA MET A 403 -4.77 28.42 11.46
C MET A 403 -5.97 28.95 10.71
N VAL A 404 -5.85 30.15 10.14
CA VAL A 404 -6.92 30.79 9.36
C VAL A 404 -6.36 31.23 8.02
N LEU A 405 -6.92 30.66 6.95
CA LEU A 405 -6.67 31.06 5.57
C LEU A 405 -7.92 31.77 5.09
N SER A 406 -7.86 33.09 4.88
CA SER A 406 -9.03 33.89 4.51
C SER A 406 -9.47 33.64 3.05
N ASN A 407 -10.51 34.34 2.60
CA ASN A 407 -11.05 34.17 1.25
C ASN A 407 -10.01 34.43 0.15
N ASN A 408 -10.08 33.64 -0.93
CA ASN A 408 -9.21 33.72 -2.10
C ASN A 408 -7.71 33.56 -1.80
N VAL A 409 -7.34 32.90 -0.69
CA VAL A 409 -5.95 32.54 -0.44
C VAL A 409 -5.50 31.47 -1.42
N GLN A 410 -4.34 31.68 -2.05
CA GLN A 410 -3.76 30.74 -3.01
C GLN A 410 -2.41 30.24 -2.51
N ILE A 411 -2.32 28.95 -2.21
CA ILE A 411 -1.09 28.28 -1.83
C ILE A 411 -0.72 27.32 -2.96
N TYR A 412 0.37 27.60 -3.66
CA TYR A 412 0.83 26.74 -4.75
C TYR A 412 1.65 25.53 -4.26
N ALA A 413 1.90 24.63 -5.20
CA ALA A 413 2.45 23.30 -4.95
C ALA A 413 3.74 23.28 -4.10
N GLY A 414 3.81 22.29 -3.21
CA GLY A 414 4.98 21.93 -2.40
C GLY A 414 5.28 22.86 -1.22
N ASN A 415 4.42 23.84 -0.95
CA ASN A 415 4.59 24.77 0.17
C ASN A 415 4.27 24.10 1.52
N GLN A 416 4.94 24.56 2.58
CA GLN A 416 4.67 24.11 3.95
C GLN A 416 4.19 25.28 4.81
N ILE A 417 2.99 25.16 5.36
CA ILE A 417 2.39 26.13 6.30
C ILE A 417 2.17 25.43 7.63
N ARG A 418 2.81 25.91 8.70
CA ARG A 418 2.79 25.23 10.00
C ARG A 418 2.49 26.15 11.17
N GLY A 419 1.71 25.63 12.12
CA GLY A 419 1.47 26.24 13.43
C GLY A 419 0.44 27.36 13.43
N ASN A 420 0.56 28.30 14.37
CA ASN A 420 -0.39 29.40 14.54
C ASN A 420 -0.18 30.49 13.47
N VAL A 421 -0.96 30.43 12.40
CA VAL A 421 -0.80 31.25 11.19
C VAL A 421 -2.14 31.87 10.79
N TYR A 422 -2.13 33.17 10.52
CA TYR A 422 -3.21 33.89 9.85
C TYR A 422 -2.73 34.36 8.47
N ILE A 423 -3.50 34.09 7.42
CA ILE A 423 -3.29 34.62 6.06
C ILE A 423 -4.53 35.40 5.62
N GLY A 424 -4.34 36.67 5.32
CA GLY A 424 -5.38 37.59 4.88
C GLY A 424 -5.87 37.32 3.45
N GLU A 425 -6.97 37.97 3.09
CA GLU A 425 -7.67 37.77 1.81
C GLU A 425 -6.79 38.06 0.58
N ASN A 426 -7.06 37.35 -0.52
CA ASN A 426 -6.40 37.53 -1.82
C ASN A 426 -4.86 37.43 -1.77
N THR A 427 -4.33 36.70 -0.78
CA THR A 427 -2.89 36.49 -0.63
C THR A 427 -2.43 35.23 -1.36
N THR A 428 -1.30 35.33 -2.05
CA THR A 428 -0.73 34.23 -2.85
C THR A 428 0.66 33.86 -2.33
N LEU A 429 0.83 32.58 -2.02
CA LEU A 429 2.11 31.93 -1.78
C LEU A 429 2.49 31.09 -3.01
N GLU A 430 3.46 31.56 -3.80
CA GLU A 430 4.01 30.78 -4.93
C GLU A 430 4.87 29.60 -4.47
N ARG A 431 5.36 28.82 -5.43
CA ARG A 431 6.18 27.63 -5.15
C ARG A 431 7.48 27.99 -4.41
N GLY A 432 7.85 27.15 -3.45
CA GLY A 432 9.09 27.28 -2.68
C GLY A 432 8.96 28.22 -1.47
N VAL A 433 7.73 28.47 -1.03
CA VAL A 433 7.42 29.33 0.12
C VAL A 433 7.03 28.48 1.31
N ASN A 434 7.78 28.62 2.39
CA ASN A 434 7.48 27.97 3.67
C ASN A 434 7.16 29.02 4.72
N VAL A 435 6.09 28.82 5.47
CA VAL A 435 5.65 29.76 6.49
C VAL A 435 5.31 29.02 7.78
N THR A 436 5.79 29.54 8.91
CA THR A 436 5.63 28.87 10.19
C THR A 436 5.32 29.88 11.30
N GLY A 437 4.33 29.57 12.14
CA GLY A 437 4.00 30.30 13.35
C GLY A 437 4.06 29.40 14.58
N SER A 438 4.07 30.00 15.77
CA SER A 438 4.06 29.31 17.06
C SER A 438 3.19 30.06 18.07
N ASP A 439 2.94 29.46 19.23
CA ASP A 439 2.12 30.09 20.28
C ASP A 439 2.78 31.37 20.81
N LYS A 440 4.12 31.36 20.94
CA LYS A 440 4.90 32.51 21.40
C LYS A 440 5.07 33.58 20.31
N HIS A 441 5.21 33.13 19.07
CA HIS A 441 5.45 33.98 17.92
C HIS A 441 4.51 33.54 16.78
N PRO A 442 3.24 33.96 16.82
CA PRO A 442 2.30 33.67 15.74
C PRO A 442 2.75 34.40 14.48
N LEU A 443 2.37 33.86 13.32
CA LEU A 443 2.62 34.48 12.03
C LEU A 443 1.32 35.11 11.53
N SER A 444 1.36 36.38 11.14
CA SER A 444 0.22 37.07 10.53
C SER A 444 0.64 37.67 9.19
N ILE A 445 -0.01 37.24 8.12
CA ILE A 445 0.16 37.78 6.77
C ILE A 445 -1.10 38.58 6.41
N GLY A 446 -0.93 39.84 6.00
CA GLY A 446 -2.00 40.74 5.61
C GLY A 446 -2.72 40.34 4.31
N LYS A 447 -3.56 41.25 3.81
CA LYS A 447 -4.33 41.12 2.57
C LYS A 447 -3.51 41.47 1.34
N ASN A 448 -3.84 40.88 0.19
CA ASN A 448 -3.23 41.16 -1.11
C ASN A 448 -1.69 40.99 -1.10
N VAL A 449 -1.15 40.08 -0.28
CA VAL A 449 0.29 39.84 -0.18
C VAL A 449 0.71 38.84 -1.27
N LEU A 450 1.87 39.07 -1.88
CA LEU A 450 2.51 38.09 -2.78
C LEU A 450 3.87 37.67 -2.24
N ILE A 451 4.02 36.37 -2.00
CA ILE A 451 5.28 35.76 -1.54
C ILE A 451 5.70 34.73 -2.56
N LYS A 452 6.95 34.82 -3.03
CA LYS A 452 7.46 33.88 -4.04
C LYS A 452 8.95 33.60 -3.96
N GLY A 453 9.38 32.67 -4.80
CA GLY A 453 10.74 32.14 -4.79
C GLY A 453 11.05 31.41 -3.48
N VAL A 454 12.28 30.94 -3.34
CA VAL A 454 12.74 30.26 -2.12
C VAL A 454 12.68 31.23 -0.94
N SER A 455 11.59 31.18 -0.17
CA SER A 455 11.33 32.09 0.93
C SER A 455 10.88 31.32 2.17
N TYR A 456 11.35 31.76 3.34
CA TYR A 456 10.95 31.21 4.63
C TYR A 456 10.57 32.32 5.60
N ILE A 457 9.38 32.24 6.19
CA ILE A 457 8.89 33.27 7.13
C ILE A 457 8.46 32.60 8.42
N TYR A 458 9.08 33.01 9.52
CA TYR A 458 8.79 32.50 10.84
C TYR A 458 8.36 33.59 11.82
N GLY A 459 7.21 33.39 12.46
CA GLY A 459 6.72 34.19 13.60
C GLY A 459 6.77 35.70 13.38
N SER A 460 6.34 36.15 12.20
CA SER A 460 6.49 37.52 11.72
C SER A 460 5.12 38.19 11.49
N ILE A 461 5.12 39.50 11.26
CA ILE A 461 3.93 40.26 10.82
C ILE A 461 4.24 40.80 9.43
N VAL A 462 3.37 40.55 8.46
CA VAL A 462 3.49 41.07 7.09
C VAL A 462 2.29 41.97 6.83
N ASP A 463 2.54 43.24 6.52
CA ASP A 463 1.48 44.21 6.21
C ASP A 463 0.79 43.90 4.88
N ASP A 464 -0.42 44.44 4.72
CA ASP A 464 -1.18 44.36 3.48
C ASP A 464 -0.38 44.87 2.27
N ASN A 465 -0.58 44.26 1.10
CA ASN A 465 0.06 44.59 -0.17
C ASN A 465 1.58 44.36 -0.22
N ALA A 466 2.18 43.73 0.78
CA ALA A 466 3.61 43.42 0.77
C ALA A 466 3.99 42.47 -0.38
N TYR A 467 5.22 42.64 -0.89
CA TYR A 467 5.80 41.81 -1.94
C TYR A 467 7.14 41.24 -1.49
N ILE A 468 7.21 39.91 -1.32
CA ILE A 468 8.38 39.19 -0.80
C ILE A 468 8.88 38.20 -1.85
N GLU A 469 10.19 38.25 -2.13
CA GLU A 469 10.81 37.39 -3.13
C GLU A 469 12.23 36.96 -2.70
N HIS A 470 12.46 35.65 -2.56
CA HIS A 470 13.74 35.07 -2.14
C HIS A 470 14.26 35.55 -0.76
N CYS A 471 13.39 35.62 0.26
CA CYS A 471 13.74 36.13 1.58
C CYS A 471 13.56 35.11 2.70
N ILE A 472 14.39 35.23 3.73
CA ILE A 472 14.27 34.49 4.99
C ILE A 472 14.04 35.51 6.12
N PHE A 473 12.89 35.42 6.80
CA PHE A 473 12.50 36.30 7.90
C PHE A 473 12.24 35.51 9.18
N TYR A 474 12.73 36.06 10.30
CA TYR A 474 12.46 35.58 11.66
C TYR A 474 12.03 36.77 12.51
N TYR A 475 10.92 36.64 13.23
CA TYR A 475 10.45 37.63 14.21
C TYR A 475 10.46 39.08 13.69
N SER A 476 10.06 39.24 12.42
CA SER A 476 10.20 40.50 11.70
C SER A 476 8.83 41.15 11.47
N HIS A 477 8.80 42.47 11.42
CA HIS A 477 7.65 43.21 10.87
C HIS A 477 8.00 43.69 9.47
N ILE A 478 7.37 43.10 8.46
CA ILE A 478 7.57 43.43 7.05
C ILE A 478 6.51 44.44 6.63
N LYS A 479 6.92 45.69 6.46
CA LYS A 479 6.05 46.81 6.07
C LYS A 479 5.96 46.95 4.55
N ALA A 480 4.78 47.23 4.04
CA ALA A 480 4.58 47.60 2.64
C ALA A 480 4.90 49.10 2.45
N VAL A 481 6.14 49.41 2.09
CA VAL A 481 6.59 50.78 1.82
C VAL A 481 6.43 51.11 0.34
N LEU A 482 5.91 52.28 0.02
CA LEU A 482 5.79 52.77 -1.35
C LEU A 482 7.04 53.56 -1.76
N ASP A 483 7.46 53.40 -3.02
CA ASP A 483 8.47 54.24 -3.65
C ASP A 483 7.90 55.60 -4.06
N GLU A 484 8.77 56.48 -4.55
CA GLU A 484 8.41 57.83 -5.04
C GLU A 484 7.38 57.85 -6.18
N ASN A 485 7.18 56.71 -6.86
CA ASN A 485 6.21 56.52 -7.93
C ASN A 485 4.92 55.83 -7.44
N GLY A 486 4.75 55.63 -6.13
CA GLY A 486 3.58 55.00 -5.53
C GLY A 486 3.56 53.48 -5.65
N LYS A 487 4.68 52.82 -5.99
CA LYS A 487 4.76 51.37 -6.13
C LYS A 487 5.38 50.72 -4.90
N VAL A 488 4.86 49.56 -4.49
CA VAL A 488 5.41 48.80 -3.35
C VAL A 488 6.87 48.41 -3.61
N ILE A 489 7.74 48.79 -2.68
CA ILE A 489 9.16 48.41 -2.64
C ILE A 489 9.23 46.92 -2.29
N LYS A 490 9.85 46.14 -3.19
CA LYS A 490 9.97 44.68 -3.03
C LYS A 490 11.06 44.32 -2.02
N CYS A 491 10.74 43.45 -1.07
CA CYS A 491 11.76 42.83 -0.21
C CYS A 491 12.43 41.67 -0.97
N ARG A 492 13.75 41.75 -1.19
CA ARG A 492 14.51 40.73 -1.94
C ARG A 492 15.83 40.35 -1.27
N PHE A 493 16.15 39.06 -1.29
CA PHE A 493 17.44 38.49 -0.86
C PHE A 493 17.85 38.78 0.59
N ILE A 494 16.87 39.02 1.48
CA ILE A 494 17.15 39.22 2.91
C ILE A 494 17.42 37.86 3.55
N ARG A 495 18.55 37.75 4.25
CA ARG A 495 18.95 36.58 5.03
C ARG A 495 19.40 37.01 6.42
N PRO A 496 19.21 36.17 7.46
CA PRO A 496 19.85 36.40 8.76
C PRO A 496 21.37 36.58 8.62
N LYS A 497 22.00 37.20 9.62
CA LYS A 497 23.47 37.23 9.69
C LYS A 497 24.00 35.80 9.64
N GLU A 498 25.02 35.58 8.81
CA GLU A 498 25.66 34.29 8.63
C GLU A 498 26.41 33.93 9.93
N GLU A 499 25.99 32.87 10.62
CA GLU A 499 26.73 32.26 11.74
C GLU A 499 27.59 31.11 11.21
N GLY A 500 28.82 30.96 11.71
CA GLY A 500 29.71 29.89 11.25
C GLY A 500 30.43 30.18 9.93
N ILE A 501 30.40 31.42 9.42
CA ILE A 501 31.11 31.78 8.18
C ILE A 501 32.63 31.60 8.28
N GLU A 502 33.16 31.66 9.50
CA GLU A 502 34.53 31.28 9.85
C GLU A 502 34.87 29.83 9.50
N SER A 503 33.87 28.95 9.39
CA SER A 503 34.02 27.56 8.92
C SER A 503 33.96 27.45 7.38
N VAL A 504 33.71 28.56 6.68
CA VAL A 504 33.54 28.62 5.24
C VAL A 504 34.77 29.27 4.61
N ILE A 505 35.63 28.47 4.00
CA ILE A 505 36.77 28.98 3.24
C ILE A 505 36.27 29.48 1.88
N LYS A 506 36.17 30.81 1.71
CA LYS A 506 36.02 31.40 0.38
C LYS A 506 37.27 31.12 -0.45
N LEU A 507 37.10 30.46 -1.58
CA LEU A 507 38.17 30.22 -2.55
C LEU A 507 38.74 31.58 -3.01
N LYS A 508 40.01 31.86 -2.69
CA LYS A 508 40.69 33.09 -3.11
C LYS A 508 40.94 33.10 -4.63
N ASP A 509 40.79 34.29 -5.22
CA ASP A 509 40.85 34.63 -6.65
C ASP A 509 42.13 34.25 -7.42
N GLU A 510 43.16 33.68 -6.79
CA GLU A 510 44.44 33.41 -7.46
C GLU A 510 44.38 32.28 -8.48
N LYS A 511 43.40 31.36 -8.40
CA LYS A 511 43.18 30.36 -9.46
C LYS A 511 42.44 30.89 -10.70
N ILE A 512 41.85 32.10 -10.63
CA ILE A 512 41.04 32.68 -11.73
C ILE A 512 41.94 33.42 -12.77
N LYS A 513 43.20 33.73 -12.43
CA LYS A 513 44.10 34.49 -13.33
C LYS A 513 44.71 33.68 -14.49
N LYS A 514 44.59 32.35 -14.54
CA LYS A 514 45.14 31.54 -15.65
C LYS A 514 44.20 31.37 -16.86
N LEU A 515 43.00 31.96 -16.82
CA LEU A 515 41.94 31.77 -17.83
C LEU A 515 41.62 33.02 -18.68
N LYS A 516 42.40 34.10 -18.57
CA LYS A 516 42.22 35.31 -19.40
C LYS A 516 43.31 35.44 -20.46
N ARG A 517 43.21 34.64 -21.52
CA ARG A 517 43.61 35.09 -22.85
C ARG A 517 42.65 34.49 -23.87
N ASN A 518 42.05 35.38 -24.66
CA ASN A 518 41.27 35.15 -25.89
C ASN A 518 39.73 35.04 -25.78
N LYS A 519 39.06 36.09 -25.28
CA LYS A 519 37.61 36.30 -25.53
C LYS A 519 37.23 37.78 -25.65
N ILE A 520 37.78 38.50 -26.62
CA ILE A 520 37.24 39.83 -27.05
C ILE A 520 36.81 39.82 -28.53
N PHE A 521 37.16 38.81 -29.33
CA PHE A 521 36.84 38.80 -30.77
C PHE A 521 35.56 38.03 -31.15
N LEU A 522 34.94 37.29 -30.22
CA LEU A 522 33.82 36.38 -30.53
C LEU A 522 32.42 36.94 -30.27
N ILE A 523 32.31 38.09 -29.59
CA ILE A 523 31.00 38.66 -29.19
C ILE A 523 30.31 39.41 -30.34
N LEU A 524 31.06 39.90 -31.34
CA LEU A 524 30.51 40.65 -32.47
C LEU A 524 30.02 39.77 -33.64
N ILE A 525 30.45 38.50 -33.72
CA ILE A 525 30.02 37.57 -34.79
C ILE A 525 28.71 36.85 -34.42
N ALA A 526 28.41 36.75 -33.12
CA ALA A 526 27.23 36.03 -32.61
C ALA A 526 25.88 36.72 -32.89
N ILE A 527 25.88 38.02 -33.17
CA ILE A 527 24.63 38.79 -33.36
C ILE A 527 24.08 38.68 -34.79
N SER A 528 24.92 38.36 -35.78
CA SER A 528 24.50 38.28 -37.20
C SER A 528 24.08 36.89 -37.67
N ILE A 529 24.50 35.81 -37.00
CA ILE A 529 24.26 34.41 -37.44
C ILE A 529 22.97 33.83 -36.83
N PHE A 530 22.40 34.50 -35.82
CA PHE A 530 21.22 34.05 -35.08
C PHE A 530 19.92 34.03 -35.90
N TYR A 531 19.86 34.72 -37.04
CA TYR A 531 18.62 34.85 -37.81
C TYR A 531 18.45 33.90 -39.01
N SER A 532 19.49 33.20 -39.48
CA SER A 532 19.41 32.45 -40.76
C SER A 532 19.49 30.92 -40.68
N ASN A 533 19.67 30.30 -39.50
CA ASN A 533 19.96 28.86 -39.39
C ASN A 533 18.86 27.99 -38.72
N ILE A 534 17.64 28.51 -38.54
CA ILE A 534 16.57 27.81 -37.79
C ILE A 534 16.03 26.54 -38.49
N ASN A 535 16.24 26.32 -39.79
CA ASN A 535 15.57 25.22 -40.51
C ASN A 535 16.46 24.13 -41.15
N ALA A 536 17.79 24.18 -41.04
CA ALA A 536 18.67 23.20 -41.71
C ALA A 536 19.67 22.47 -40.78
N GLN A 537 19.64 22.77 -39.48
CA GLN A 537 20.55 22.21 -38.47
C GLN A 537 19.94 21.01 -37.72
N TYR A 538 18.64 20.71 -37.90
CA TYR A 538 17.95 19.66 -37.11
C TYR A 538 18.26 18.22 -37.55
N GLU A 539 18.76 17.99 -38.77
CA GLU A 539 19.14 16.65 -39.25
C GLU A 539 20.65 16.36 -39.18
N ARG A 540 21.51 17.34 -38.92
CA ARG A 540 22.96 17.14 -38.78
C ARG A 540 23.45 17.01 -37.32
N ASP A 541 22.62 17.36 -36.34
CA ASP A 541 22.98 17.34 -34.92
C ASP A 541 22.80 15.96 -34.23
N ILE A 542 22.25 14.95 -34.93
CA ILE A 542 22.20 13.55 -34.42
C ILE A 542 23.60 12.93 -34.32
N ASN A 543 24.61 13.46 -35.03
CA ASN A 543 25.96 12.88 -35.07
C ASN A 543 27.04 13.63 -34.26
N LYS A 544 26.71 14.67 -33.47
CA LYS A 544 27.75 15.44 -32.74
C LYS A 544 27.52 15.77 -31.25
N ASP A 545 26.42 15.35 -30.63
CA ASP A 545 26.22 15.47 -29.17
C ASP A 545 26.71 14.25 -28.38
N ALA A 546 27.96 13.84 -28.63
CA ALA A 546 28.76 13.16 -27.61
C ALA A 546 29.69 14.22 -26.99
N PRO A 547 29.63 14.51 -25.68
CA PRO A 547 30.74 15.20 -25.03
C PRO A 547 32.01 14.38 -25.24
N PRO A 548 33.22 15.00 -25.28
CA PRO A 548 34.44 14.23 -25.38
C PRO A 548 34.49 13.19 -24.26
N LEU A 549 34.80 11.94 -24.62
CA LEU A 549 35.13 10.86 -23.69
C LEU A 549 36.22 11.35 -22.72
N SER A 550 35.81 11.85 -21.57
CA SER A 550 36.75 12.19 -20.51
C SER A 550 37.21 10.89 -19.85
N LYS A 551 38.35 10.36 -20.28
CA LYS A 551 39.22 9.65 -19.34
C LYS A 551 39.48 10.63 -18.19
N HIS A 552 39.07 10.28 -16.97
CA HIS A 552 39.74 10.54 -15.68
C HIS A 552 38.72 10.48 -14.53
N TYR A 553 38.65 9.31 -13.86
CA TYR A 553 39.01 9.16 -12.45
C TYR A 553 39.60 7.76 -12.26
N TYR A 554 40.93 7.71 -12.09
CA TYR A 554 41.63 6.61 -11.43
C TYR A 554 41.81 7.00 -9.97
N ARG A 555 41.08 6.35 -9.06
CA ARG A 555 41.45 6.01 -7.67
C ARG A 555 40.19 5.51 -6.94
N ILE A 556 39.90 4.23 -7.08
CA ILE A 556 39.77 3.41 -5.88
C ILE A 556 41.20 2.96 -5.64
N SER A 557 41.78 3.32 -4.50
CA SER A 557 43.16 2.94 -4.18
C SER A 557 43.31 1.43 -4.38
N SER A 558 44.08 1.09 -5.43
CA SER A 558 44.58 -0.22 -5.86
C SER A 558 43.91 -1.02 -7.01
N PHE A 559 42.92 -0.52 -7.77
CA PHE A 559 42.45 -1.29 -8.95
C PHE A 559 42.28 -0.43 -10.22
N GLU A 560 43.01 -0.79 -11.29
CA GLU A 560 42.97 -0.15 -12.63
C GLU A 560 41.87 -0.73 -13.57
N SER A 561 40.93 -1.55 -13.05
CA SER A 561 40.15 -2.50 -13.85
C SER A 561 38.68 -2.12 -14.16
N ILE A 562 38.23 -0.91 -13.81
CA ILE A 562 36.83 -0.48 -14.01
C ILE A 562 36.76 0.68 -15.00
N SER A 563 36.13 0.45 -16.16
CA SER A 563 35.87 1.50 -17.16
C SER A 563 34.41 1.94 -17.11
N THR A 564 34.14 3.23 -16.88
CA THR A 564 32.76 3.76 -16.76
C THR A 564 32.51 4.88 -17.76
N TRP A 565 31.33 4.88 -18.39
CA TRP A 565 30.91 5.85 -19.40
C TRP A 565 29.50 6.38 -19.12
N SER A 566 29.27 7.67 -19.37
CA SER A 566 27.93 8.28 -19.33
C SER A 566 27.27 8.14 -20.69
N VAL A 567 26.02 7.67 -20.73
CA VAL A 567 25.28 7.38 -21.98
C VAL A 567 24.02 8.23 -22.16
N ALA A 568 23.51 8.86 -21.11
CA ALA A 568 22.40 9.81 -21.17
C ALA A 568 22.35 10.70 -19.93
N SER A 569 21.78 11.90 -20.05
CA SER A 569 21.46 12.77 -18.90
C SER A 569 19.95 12.83 -18.74
N LEU A 570 19.42 12.48 -17.56
CA LEU A 570 17.99 12.23 -17.32
C LEU A 570 17.51 12.96 -16.06
N ASN A 571 16.24 13.38 -16.00
CA ASN A 571 15.69 14.06 -14.83
C ASN A 571 15.38 13.09 -13.67
N SER A 572 15.07 11.85 -14.01
CA SER A 572 14.68 10.75 -13.13
C SER A 572 15.32 9.44 -13.57
N GLU A 573 15.23 8.42 -12.72
CA GLU A 573 15.76 7.09 -13.02
C GLU A 573 14.96 6.44 -14.16
N PRO A 574 15.61 6.00 -15.25
CA PRO A 574 14.92 5.40 -16.38
C PRO A 574 14.45 3.98 -16.04
N TYR A 575 13.28 3.61 -16.55
CA TYR A 575 12.88 2.21 -16.60
C TYR A 575 13.66 1.48 -17.71
N ILE A 576 14.50 0.52 -17.32
CA ILE A 576 15.26 -0.36 -18.22
C ILE A 576 14.83 -1.80 -17.92
N SER A 577 14.19 -2.46 -18.87
CA SER A 577 13.69 -3.82 -18.67
C SER A 577 14.78 -4.90 -18.76
N GLU A 578 15.79 -4.67 -19.61
CA GLU A 578 16.75 -5.68 -20.04
C GLU A 578 17.95 -5.05 -20.76
N LEU A 579 19.07 -5.77 -20.75
CA LEU A 579 20.32 -5.41 -21.41
C LEU A 579 20.80 -6.65 -22.17
N LEU A 580 21.10 -6.48 -23.45
CA LEU A 580 21.51 -7.56 -24.33
C LEU A 580 22.95 -7.35 -24.78
N ILE A 581 23.69 -8.44 -24.96
CA ILE A 581 25.03 -8.42 -25.54
C ILE A 581 24.98 -9.26 -26.82
N ASP A 582 25.33 -8.65 -27.95
CA ASP A 582 25.40 -9.37 -29.23
C ASP A 582 26.68 -10.24 -29.31
N PRO A 583 26.77 -11.17 -30.29
CA PRO A 583 27.98 -11.96 -30.50
C PRO A 583 29.25 -11.14 -30.79
N ASN A 584 29.10 -9.88 -31.19
CA ASN A 584 30.21 -8.94 -31.41
C ASN A 584 30.59 -8.17 -30.14
N ASN A 585 30.02 -8.53 -28.98
CA ASN A 585 30.21 -7.91 -27.68
C ASN A 585 29.76 -6.44 -27.61
N ASN A 586 28.79 -6.05 -28.45
CA ASN A 586 28.08 -4.79 -28.32
C ASN A 586 26.99 -4.95 -27.28
N LEU A 587 26.87 -3.95 -26.42
CA LEU A 587 25.78 -3.79 -25.49
C LEU A 587 24.58 -3.17 -26.20
N HIS A 588 23.38 -3.59 -25.85
CA HIS A 588 22.12 -3.07 -26.36
C HIS A 588 21.17 -2.81 -25.20
N ILE A 589 20.67 -1.57 -25.09
CA ILE A 589 19.68 -1.17 -24.08
C ILE A 589 18.62 -0.27 -24.71
N ALA A 590 17.42 -0.29 -24.14
CA ALA A 590 16.37 0.67 -24.46
C ALA A 590 15.82 1.27 -23.17
N TYR A 591 15.55 2.57 -23.19
CA TYR A 591 14.93 3.28 -22.08
C TYR A 591 14.04 4.41 -22.58
N TYR A 592 13.23 4.94 -21.68
CA TYR A 592 12.47 6.15 -21.93
C TYR A 592 13.24 7.38 -21.45
N ASP A 593 13.61 8.29 -22.37
CA ASP A 593 14.32 9.52 -22.05
C ASP A 593 13.30 10.60 -21.65
N ASP A 594 13.29 10.94 -20.37
CA ASP A 594 12.35 11.87 -19.75
C ASP A 594 12.65 13.35 -20.01
N LYS A 595 13.82 13.68 -20.57
CA LYS A 595 14.15 15.06 -20.98
C LYS A 595 13.60 15.36 -22.36
N ILE A 596 13.70 14.40 -23.28
CA ILE A 596 13.20 14.56 -24.65
C ILE A 596 11.81 13.95 -24.84
N ASN A 597 11.27 13.29 -23.80
CA ASN A 597 10.01 12.56 -23.84
C ASN A 597 9.94 11.55 -24.99
N ALA A 598 10.96 10.71 -25.16
CA ALA A 598 10.96 9.72 -26.23
C ALA A 598 11.61 8.39 -25.83
N PRO A 599 11.17 7.26 -26.39
CA PRO A 599 11.87 5.99 -26.27
C PRO A 599 13.18 6.04 -27.07
N VAL A 600 14.28 5.66 -26.42
CA VAL A 600 15.64 5.72 -26.97
C VAL A 600 16.28 4.34 -26.89
N TYR A 601 16.88 3.94 -28.01
CA TYR A 601 17.73 2.76 -28.12
C TYR A 601 19.20 3.17 -28.10
N VAL A 602 20.02 2.45 -27.34
CA VAL A 602 21.46 2.68 -27.24
C VAL A 602 22.20 1.39 -27.46
N PHE A 603 23.25 1.45 -28.30
CA PHE A 603 24.10 0.29 -28.55
C PHE A 603 25.57 0.65 -28.74
N GLY A 604 26.46 -0.28 -28.43
CA GLY A 604 27.90 -0.12 -28.61
C GLY A 604 28.71 -0.77 -27.51
N LYS A 605 30.01 -0.49 -27.45
CA LYS A 605 30.92 -1.08 -26.46
C LYS A 605 32.09 -0.18 -26.14
N ASN A 606 32.71 -0.41 -24.99
CA ASN A 606 33.95 0.26 -24.56
C ASN A 606 33.90 1.80 -24.69
N GLY A 607 32.76 2.40 -24.33
CA GLY A 607 32.57 3.86 -24.38
C GLY A 607 32.15 4.45 -25.72
N ASN A 608 32.10 3.65 -26.78
CA ASN A 608 31.61 4.08 -28.09
C ASN A 608 30.16 3.65 -28.25
N PHE A 609 29.25 4.37 -27.59
CA PHE A 609 27.80 4.11 -27.66
C PHE A 609 27.13 5.06 -28.66
N LYS A 610 26.24 4.51 -29.49
CA LYS A 610 25.35 5.25 -30.39
C LYS A 610 23.94 5.26 -29.80
N ARG A 611 23.21 6.36 -30.02
CA ARG A 611 21.83 6.55 -29.56
C ARG A 611 20.92 6.74 -30.77
N GLU A 612 19.76 6.11 -30.75
CA GLU A 612 18.72 6.25 -31.76
C GLU A 612 17.37 6.55 -31.10
N ILE A 613 16.69 7.60 -31.56
CA ILE A 613 15.35 7.96 -31.07
C ILE A 613 14.35 7.10 -31.83
N LEU A 614 13.66 6.21 -31.12
CA LEU A 614 12.76 5.25 -31.74
C LEU A 614 11.47 5.92 -32.22
N ASP A 615 10.93 6.88 -31.47
CA ASP A 615 9.73 7.65 -31.84
C ASP A 615 9.97 9.15 -31.74
N LYS A 616 9.78 9.86 -32.85
CA LYS A 616 10.00 11.31 -32.93
C LYS A 616 8.86 12.15 -32.35
N ASN A 617 7.72 11.55 -31.99
CA ASN A 617 6.54 12.30 -31.54
C ASN A 617 6.62 12.87 -30.10
N ARG A 618 7.72 12.61 -29.37
CA ARG A 618 8.06 13.24 -28.08
C ARG A 618 6.92 13.34 -27.05
N GLU A 619 6.26 12.22 -26.75
CA GLU A 619 5.13 12.13 -25.82
C GLU A 619 5.42 11.18 -24.66
N LEU A 620 5.03 11.59 -23.45
CA LEU A 620 5.30 10.89 -22.19
C LEU A 620 4.91 9.40 -22.22
N GLY A 621 5.86 8.56 -21.84
CA GLY A 621 5.76 7.10 -21.77
C GLY A 621 6.36 6.57 -20.48
N SER A 622 6.23 5.27 -20.23
CA SER A 622 6.64 4.67 -18.95
C SER A 622 7.34 3.32 -19.11
N LEU A 623 6.68 2.38 -19.77
CA LEU A 623 7.16 1.00 -19.93
C LEU A 623 7.88 0.84 -21.27
N ILE A 624 8.99 0.08 -21.27
CA ILE A 624 9.76 -0.27 -22.47
C ILE A 624 10.38 -1.66 -22.30
N SER A 625 10.45 -2.44 -23.38
CA SER A 625 11.09 -3.76 -23.42
C SER A 625 11.84 -3.97 -24.72
N ILE A 626 13.02 -4.61 -24.65
CA ILE A 626 13.88 -4.93 -25.79
C ILE A 626 14.06 -6.44 -25.93
N ALA A 627 14.18 -6.93 -27.16
CA ALA A 627 14.54 -8.30 -27.48
C ALA A 627 15.34 -8.32 -28.80
N SER A 628 16.17 -9.34 -29.02
CA SER A 628 16.93 -9.50 -30.27
C SER A 628 16.58 -10.84 -30.90
N ASN A 629 16.31 -10.82 -32.20
CA ASN A 629 16.49 -11.98 -33.07
C ASN A 629 17.90 -11.83 -33.65
N SER A 630 18.62 -12.90 -33.99
CA SER A 630 20.10 -12.85 -34.19
C SER A 630 20.64 -11.75 -35.12
N ASP A 631 19.79 -11.17 -35.98
CA ASP A 631 20.14 -10.11 -36.93
C ASP A 631 19.42 -8.76 -36.64
N ASN A 632 18.37 -8.72 -35.82
CA ASN A 632 17.51 -7.55 -35.64
C ASN A 632 17.09 -7.31 -34.19
N MET A 633 16.90 -6.03 -33.88
CA MET A 633 16.43 -5.51 -32.60
C MET A 633 14.93 -5.23 -32.67
N HIS A 634 14.25 -5.68 -31.63
CA HIS A 634 12.82 -5.50 -31.43
C HIS A 634 12.61 -4.76 -30.10
N ILE A 635 11.81 -3.70 -30.12
CA ILE A 635 11.57 -2.85 -28.94
C ILE A 635 10.09 -2.55 -28.85
N SER A 636 9.47 -2.78 -27.70
CA SER A 636 8.10 -2.39 -27.42
C SER A 636 8.08 -1.33 -26.33
N TYR A 637 7.25 -0.30 -26.47
CA TYR A 637 7.11 0.75 -25.47
C TYR A 637 5.68 1.24 -25.35
N LEU A 638 5.35 1.81 -24.19
CA LEU A 638 4.04 2.41 -23.92
C LEU A 638 4.10 3.92 -24.17
N LYS A 639 3.18 4.42 -24.99
CA LYS A 639 2.99 5.84 -25.29
C LYS A 639 1.49 6.13 -25.35
N ASN A 640 1.01 7.11 -24.58
CA ASN A 640 -0.41 7.45 -24.50
C ASN A 640 -1.33 6.25 -24.23
N ASN A 641 -0.89 5.36 -23.34
CA ASN A 641 -1.60 4.11 -23.01
C ASN A 641 -1.85 3.17 -24.21
N LYS A 642 -1.09 3.35 -25.30
CA LYS A 642 -1.03 2.45 -26.44
C LYS A 642 0.34 1.80 -26.49
N ILE A 643 0.35 0.53 -26.85
CA ILE A 643 1.58 -0.21 -27.06
C ILE A 643 2.07 0.11 -28.47
N TRP A 644 3.33 0.51 -28.55
CA TRP A 644 4.05 0.70 -29.79
C TRP A 644 5.16 -0.31 -29.89
N TYR A 645 5.43 -0.75 -31.11
CA TYR A 645 6.45 -1.73 -31.41
C TYR A 645 7.37 -1.18 -32.51
N ALA A 646 8.66 -1.10 -32.21
CA ALA A 646 9.72 -0.71 -33.11
C ALA A 646 10.58 -1.93 -33.46
N ASN A 647 10.89 -2.13 -34.74
CA ASN A 647 11.89 -3.11 -35.16
C ASN A 647 12.72 -2.59 -36.31
N ASN A 648 13.97 -3.05 -36.42
CA ASN A 648 14.89 -2.66 -37.47
C ASN A 648 15.03 -3.70 -38.60
N ASN A 649 14.02 -4.57 -38.81
CA ASN A 649 14.06 -5.61 -39.85
C ASN A 649 14.33 -5.08 -41.27
N SER A 650 14.02 -3.80 -41.52
CA SER A 650 14.26 -3.11 -42.80
C SER A 650 15.62 -2.41 -42.90
N GLY A 651 16.49 -2.57 -41.89
CA GLY A 651 17.73 -1.81 -41.70
C GLY A 651 17.56 -0.49 -40.95
N THR A 652 16.33 -0.02 -40.76
CA THR A 652 15.97 1.15 -39.91
C THR A 652 14.76 0.83 -39.06
N PHE A 653 14.60 1.51 -37.92
CA PHE A 653 13.47 1.27 -37.03
C PHE A 653 12.14 1.75 -37.65
N ASN A 654 11.21 0.82 -37.85
CA ASN A 654 9.82 1.09 -38.18
C ASN A 654 8.93 0.91 -36.95
N ASN A 655 8.00 1.85 -36.74
CA ASN A 655 7.09 1.85 -35.60
C ASN A 655 5.67 1.42 -36.00
N TYR A 656 5.10 0.50 -35.24
CA TYR A 656 3.76 -0.04 -35.43
C TYR A 656 2.96 0.22 -34.16
N ALA A 657 1.83 0.92 -34.29
CA ALA A 657 0.89 1.10 -33.19
C ALA A 657 0.03 -0.16 -33.05
N MET A 658 -0.07 -0.69 -31.84
CA MET A 658 -0.92 -1.84 -31.55
C MET A 658 -2.30 -1.35 -31.07
N ASP A 659 -3.35 -1.77 -31.78
CA ASP A 659 -4.72 -1.41 -31.39
C ASP A 659 -5.23 -2.32 -30.27
N LEU A 660 -5.31 -1.76 -29.06
CA LEU A 660 -5.84 -2.48 -27.91
C LEU A 660 -7.36 -2.33 -27.90
N ARG A 661 -8.09 -3.41 -28.20
CA ARG A 661 -9.55 -3.46 -28.03
C ARG A 661 -9.88 -3.11 -26.56
N ASN A 662 -10.48 -1.94 -26.33
CA ASN A 662 -11.01 -1.43 -25.06
C ASN A 662 -10.10 -0.56 -24.15
N ASN A 663 -9.19 0.28 -24.69
CA ASN A 663 -8.57 1.39 -23.95
C ASN A 663 -8.08 1.04 -22.52
N ARG A 664 -7.57 -0.19 -22.32
CA ARG A 664 -7.21 -0.71 -21.00
C ARG A 664 -5.87 -0.14 -20.56
N LYS A 665 -5.74 0.22 -19.28
CA LYS A 665 -4.46 0.70 -18.73
C LYS A 665 -3.46 -0.46 -18.67
N ILE A 666 -2.29 -0.32 -19.28
CA ILE A 666 -1.22 -1.34 -19.22
C ILE A 666 -0.33 -1.08 -18.01
N ILE A 667 -0.04 -2.13 -17.23
CA ILE A 667 0.78 -2.04 -16.02
C ILE A 667 2.13 -2.75 -16.15
N ASP A 668 2.25 -3.71 -17.06
CA ASP A 668 3.53 -4.37 -17.38
C ASP A 668 3.58 -4.82 -18.85
N LEU A 669 4.78 -4.86 -19.44
CA LEU A 669 5.03 -5.36 -20.79
C LEU A 669 6.42 -6.02 -20.90
N LYS A 670 6.48 -7.16 -21.60
CA LYS A 670 7.70 -7.91 -21.86
C LYS A 670 7.72 -8.43 -23.29
N LEU A 671 8.75 -8.03 -24.03
CA LEU A 671 9.01 -8.47 -25.39
C LEU A 671 10.08 -9.54 -25.39
N VAL A 672 9.90 -10.57 -26.22
CA VAL A 672 10.78 -11.74 -26.29
C VAL A 672 10.89 -12.21 -27.73
N VAL A 673 11.91 -13.01 -28.04
CA VAL A 673 12.03 -13.70 -29.33
C VAL A 673 11.91 -15.21 -29.11
N SER A 674 11.04 -15.85 -29.89
CA SER A 674 10.86 -17.30 -29.87
C SER A 674 12.06 -18.04 -30.46
N THR A 675 12.10 -19.36 -30.27
CA THR A 675 13.02 -20.28 -30.97
C THR A 675 12.90 -20.24 -32.50
N PHE A 676 11.79 -19.76 -33.05
CA PHE A 676 11.60 -19.50 -34.50
C PHE A 676 11.99 -18.07 -34.92
N ASN A 677 12.81 -17.39 -34.12
CA ASN A 677 13.29 -16.02 -34.40
C ASN A 677 12.16 -14.96 -34.53
N SER A 678 10.95 -15.29 -34.06
CA SER A 678 9.75 -14.44 -34.13
C SER A 678 9.51 -13.68 -32.81
N PRO A 679 9.25 -12.36 -32.85
CA PRO A 679 9.01 -11.56 -31.66
C PRO A 679 7.59 -11.74 -31.12
N ILE A 680 7.48 -11.89 -29.80
CA ILE A 680 6.23 -12.07 -29.06
C ILE A 680 6.20 -11.06 -27.92
N LEU A 681 5.07 -10.37 -27.80
CA LEU A 681 4.83 -9.40 -26.76
C LEU A 681 3.84 -9.94 -25.75
N PHE A 682 4.24 -9.93 -24.49
CA PHE A 682 3.38 -10.16 -23.34
C PHE A 682 3.06 -8.81 -22.69
N PHE A 683 1.81 -8.61 -22.27
CA PHE A 683 1.44 -7.42 -21.52
C PHE A 683 0.29 -7.71 -20.56
N ILE A 684 0.30 -7.00 -19.44
CA ILE A 684 -0.70 -7.14 -18.37
C ILE A 684 -1.47 -5.83 -18.25
N ASP A 685 -2.80 -5.94 -18.27
CA ASP A 685 -3.66 -4.78 -18.03
C ASP A 685 -3.91 -4.55 -16.53
N SER A 686 -4.47 -3.39 -16.19
CA SER A 686 -4.83 -2.99 -14.82
C SER A 686 -5.82 -3.93 -14.11
N LYS A 687 -6.43 -4.90 -14.81
CA LYS A 687 -7.28 -5.94 -14.22
C LYS A 687 -6.50 -7.23 -13.96
N GLY A 688 -5.19 -7.25 -14.21
CA GLY A 688 -4.34 -8.43 -14.04
C GLY A 688 -4.46 -9.45 -15.18
N ILE A 689 -5.09 -9.10 -16.30
CA ILE A 689 -5.26 -10.01 -17.44
C ILE A 689 -3.98 -10.01 -18.27
N LEU A 690 -3.34 -11.18 -18.38
CA LEU A 690 -2.21 -11.40 -19.28
C LEU A 690 -2.71 -11.57 -20.72
N SER A 691 -2.17 -10.77 -21.62
CA SER A 691 -2.40 -10.89 -23.06
C SER A 691 -1.10 -11.22 -23.78
N VAL A 692 -1.20 -12.05 -24.82
CA VAL A 692 -0.06 -12.45 -25.66
C VAL A 692 -0.33 -12.00 -27.08
N SER A 693 0.63 -11.28 -27.65
CA SER A 693 0.54 -10.74 -29.00
C SER A 693 1.71 -11.22 -29.84
N ARG A 694 1.42 -11.78 -31.01
CA ARG A 694 2.43 -12.26 -31.97
C ARG A 694 2.56 -11.27 -33.10
N PHE A 695 3.79 -10.96 -33.49
CA PHE A 695 4.06 -10.17 -34.68
C PHE A 695 4.15 -11.09 -35.90
N TYR A 696 3.30 -10.86 -36.91
CA TYR A 696 3.32 -11.59 -38.17
C TYR A 696 2.94 -10.67 -39.34
N ARG A 697 3.81 -10.57 -40.35
CA ARG A 697 3.62 -9.73 -41.57
C ARG A 697 3.12 -8.32 -41.23
N ASP A 698 3.89 -7.60 -40.41
CA ASP A 698 3.60 -6.21 -40.04
C ASP A 698 2.30 -5.98 -39.24
N ASN A 699 1.69 -7.05 -38.72
CA ASN A 699 0.49 -6.99 -37.89
C ASN A 699 0.62 -7.83 -36.63
N PHE A 700 -0.04 -7.37 -35.56
CA PHE A 700 -0.14 -8.09 -34.31
C PHE A 700 -1.45 -8.88 -34.23
N PHE A 701 -1.35 -10.15 -33.86
CA PHE A 701 -2.50 -10.99 -33.51
C PHE A 701 -2.48 -11.24 -31.99
N SER A 702 -3.52 -10.75 -31.31
CA SER A 702 -3.67 -10.89 -29.85
C SER A 702 -4.54 -12.09 -29.51
N ASP A 703 -3.99 -13.04 -28.75
CA ASP A 703 -4.75 -14.10 -28.09
C ASP A 703 -5.00 -13.72 -26.62
N LEU A 704 -6.25 -13.81 -26.18
CA LEU A 704 -6.61 -13.59 -24.78
C LEU A 704 -6.30 -14.84 -23.97
N VAL A 705 -5.52 -14.69 -22.89
CA VAL A 705 -5.31 -15.73 -21.89
C VAL A 705 -6.04 -15.30 -20.62
N TYR A 706 -7.17 -15.95 -20.32
CA TYR A 706 -7.84 -15.74 -19.02
C TYR A 706 -7.02 -16.41 -17.92
N THR A 707 -6.62 -15.62 -16.92
CA THR A 707 -6.08 -16.12 -15.67
C THR A 707 -6.81 -15.43 -14.51
N ASN A 708 -7.23 -16.21 -13.52
CA ASN A 708 -7.86 -15.70 -12.30
C ASN A 708 -6.80 -15.34 -11.24
N LYS A 709 -5.52 -15.27 -11.64
CA LYS A 709 -4.38 -14.97 -10.78
C LYS A 709 -3.70 -13.70 -11.27
N ILE A 710 -3.34 -12.81 -10.34
CA ILE A 710 -2.55 -11.61 -10.64
C ILE A 710 -1.12 -12.06 -10.96
N ILE A 711 -0.73 -11.89 -12.21
CA ILE A 711 0.60 -12.25 -12.71
C ILE A 711 1.49 -11.02 -12.59
N GLU A 712 2.58 -11.10 -11.81
CA GLU A 712 3.53 -9.97 -11.66
C GLU A 712 4.58 -9.94 -12.76
N LYS A 713 4.99 -11.11 -13.30
CA LYS A 713 6.04 -11.18 -14.34
C LYS A 713 5.90 -12.44 -15.19
N VAL A 714 6.12 -12.32 -16.50
CA VAL A 714 6.00 -13.40 -17.49
C VAL A 714 7.33 -13.61 -18.21
N TYR A 715 7.77 -14.86 -18.29
CA TYR A 715 9.01 -15.24 -18.99
C TYR A 715 8.71 -16.28 -20.06
N PRO A 716 9.34 -16.20 -21.24
CA PRO A 716 9.01 -17.05 -22.39
C PRO A 716 9.79 -18.36 -22.39
N VAL A 717 9.18 -19.39 -22.97
CA VAL A 717 9.81 -20.64 -23.41
C VAL A 717 9.00 -21.16 -24.59
N ALA A 718 9.60 -21.67 -25.67
CA ALA A 718 8.82 -22.25 -26.76
C ALA A 718 9.52 -23.49 -27.33
N GLU A 719 8.93 -24.67 -27.16
CA GLU A 719 9.20 -25.82 -28.03
C GLU A 719 8.05 -25.99 -29.03
N ASN A 720 8.41 -26.20 -30.31
CA ASN A 720 7.54 -26.70 -31.39
C ASN A 720 6.15 -26.05 -31.43
N ASP A 721 6.16 -24.76 -31.78
CA ASP A 721 5.01 -23.84 -31.84
C ASP A 721 4.32 -23.55 -30.48
N GLY A 722 5.01 -23.65 -29.35
CA GLY A 722 4.42 -23.40 -28.01
C GLY A 722 4.89 -22.13 -27.25
N TYR A 723 4.32 -21.85 -26.07
CA TYR A 723 4.78 -20.88 -25.06
C TYR A 723 4.75 -21.50 -23.65
N ALA A 724 5.77 -21.31 -22.80
CA ALA A 724 5.71 -21.58 -21.38
C ALA A 724 5.87 -20.30 -20.54
N VAL A 725 5.30 -20.32 -19.35
CA VAL A 725 5.16 -19.20 -18.43
C VAL A 725 5.46 -19.69 -17.02
N TYR A 726 6.32 -18.96 -16.31
CA TYR A 726 6.50 -19.08 -14.87
C TYR A 726 5.56 -18.11 -14.15
N MET A 727 4.83 -18.58 -13.15
CA MET A 727 3.87 -17.78 -12.38
C MET A 727 4.20 -17.88 -10.89
N LYS A 728 4.35 -16.75 -10.21
CA LYS A 728 4.55 -16.70 -8.76
C LYS A 728 3.28 -16.25 -8.07
N GLU A 729 2.84 -16.98 -7.05
CA GLU A 729 1.68 -16.63 -6.22
C GLU A 729 2.10 -15.77 -5.03
N TYR A 730 1.52 -14.56 -4.90
CA TYR A 730 2.00 -13.53 -3.96
C TYR A 730 1.77 -13.90 -2.48
N SER A 731 0.63 -14.50 -2.16
CA SER A 731 0.25 -14.87 -0.78
C SER A 731 1.14 -15.96 -0.20
N THR A 732 1.57 -16.91 -1.04
CA THR A 732 2.31 -18.12 -0.63
C THR A 732 3.78 -18.06 -1.00
N GLY A 733 4.16 -17.30 -2.04
CA GLY A 733 5.49 -17.35 -2.64
C GLY A 733 5.72 -18.59 -3.51
N ASN A 734 4.66 -19.32 -3.87
CA ASN A 734 4.75 -20.55 -4.66
C ASN A 734 5.02 -20.24 -6.13
N LEU A 735 5.90 -21.02 -6.75
CA LEU A 735 6.26 -20.89 -8.16
C LEU A 735 5.64 -22.02 -8.98
N PHE A 736 4.95 -21.65 -10.05
CA PHE A 736 4.33 -22.56 -11.01
C PHE A 736 5.01 -22.40 -12.38
N TYR A 737 4.98 -23.46 -13.17
CA TYR A 737 5.33 -23.45 -14.58
C TYR A 737 4.19 -24.05 -15.38
N ALA A 738 3.87 -23.43 -16.50
CA ALA A 738 2.93 -23.97 -17.46
C ALA A 738 3.49 -23.83 -18.87
N SER A 739 3.37 -24.85 -19.70
CA SER A 739 3.69 -24.79 -21.13
C SER A 739 2.45 -25.01 -21.97
N ARG A 740 2.43 -24.49 -23.19
CA ARG A 740 1.29 -24.51 -24.11
C ARG A 740 1.85 -24.78 -25.51
N LYS A 741 1.23 -25.65 -26.31
CA LYS A 741 1.45 -25.70 -27.77
C LYS A 741 0.45 -24.77 -28.47
N THR A 742 0.76 -24.26 -29.65
CA THR A 742 -0.16 -23.42 -30.44
C THR A 742 -1.53 -24.08 -30.53
N ASN A 743 -2.57 -23.31 -30.23
CA ASN A 743 -3.97 -23.73 -30.25
C ASN A 743 -4.40 -24.77 -29.19
N THR A 744 -3.59 -25.09 -28.19
CA THR A 744 -4.00 -25.92 -27.03
C THR A 744 -4.19 -25.08 -25.77
N ALA A 745 -4.77 -25.62 -24.69
CA ALA A 745 -4.73 -24.97 -23.38
C ALA A 745 -3.31 -25.02 -22.78
N PHE A 746 -3.04 -24.22 -21.74
CA PHE A 746 -1.83 -24.39 -20.92
C PHE A 746 -1.89 -25.72 -20.17
N THR A 747 -0.80 -26.48 -20.24
CA THR A 747 -0.55 -27.67 -19.44
C THR A 747 0.44 -27.29 -18.35
N PHE A 748 0.03 -27.36 -17.09
CA PHE A 748 0.93 -27.13 -15.97
C PHE A 748 1.91 -28.30 -15.86
N PHE A 749 3.17 -27.99 -15.61
CA PHE A 749 4.15 -29.02 -15.31
C PHE A 749 3.82 -29.59 -13.92
N ASP A 750 3.51 -30.87 -13.89
CA ASP A 750 3.18 -31.68 -12.71
C ASP A 750 1.89 -31.27 -11.95
N ASN A 751 1.06 -30.36 -12.49
CA ASN A 751 -0.15 -29.76 -11.84
C ASN A 751 0.08 -29.22 -10.41
N ASN A 752 1.33 -29.13 -9.98
CA ASN A 752 1.79 -28.78 -8.66
C ASN A 752 2.81 -27.64 -8.76
N GLN A 753 2.96 -26.93 -7.66
CA GLN A 753 4.01 -25.94 -7.43
C GLN A 753 5.42 -26.56 -7.51
N ILE A 754 6.33 -25.94 -8.28
CA ILE A 754 7.74 -26.38 -8.44
C ILE A 754 8.58 -26.04 -7.21
N LEU A 755 8.26 -24.91 -6.57
CA LEU A 755 8.91 -24.41 -5.35
C LEU A 755 7.87 -23.78 -4.42
N ASN A 756 8.06 -23.98 -3.12
CA ASN A 756 7.14 -23.52 -2.06
C ASN A 756 7.80 -22.46 -1.20
N ASN A 757 7.06 -21.41 -0.88
CA ASN A 757 7.46 -20.42 0.12
C ASN A 757 8.85 -19.82 -0.16
N VAL A 758 9.14 -19.45 -1.42
CA VAL A 758 10.47 -18.98 -1.82
C VAL A 758 10.54 -17.47 -2.03
N ASN A 759 11.67 -16.85 -1.69
CA ASN A 759 12.08 -15.61 -2.35
C ASN A 759 12.99 -16.01 -3.52
N GLN A 760 12.38 -16.02 -4.70
CA GLN A 760 13.03 -16.33 -5.96
C GLN A 760 13.82 -15.11 -6.44
N TYR A 761 15.08 -15.33 -6.81
CA TYR A 761 15.97 -14.33 -7.36
C TYR A 761 15.94 -14.41 -8.89
N THR A 762 16.30 -15.54 -9.52
CA THR A 762 16.33 -15.66 -10.99
C THR A 762 15.72 -16.96 -11.52
N VAL A 763 15.30 -16.95 -12.79
CA VAL A 763 14.94 -18.12 -13.60
C VAL A 763 15.54 -17.95 -14.98
N GLU A 764 16.47 -18.84 -15.34
CA GLU A 764 17.03 -18.92 -16.68
C GLU A 764 16.47 -20.16 -17.38
N HIS A 765 16.09 -20.02 -18.65
CA HIS A 765 15.55 -21.11 -19.44
C HIS A 765 16.49 -21.46 -20.60
N GLU A 766 16.76 -22.75 -20.75
CA GLU A 766 17.52 -23.36 -21.84
C GLU A 766 16.56 -24.13 -22.78
N ALA A 767 16.94 -24.38 -24.04
CA ALA A 767 16.13 -25.18 -24.97
C ALA A 767 15.64 -26.51 -24.35
N HIS A 768 14.51 -27.06 -24.82
CA HIS A 768 13.94 -28.33 -24.38
C HIS A 768 13.32 -28.38 -22.97
N ASN A 769 12.60 -27.31 -22.58
CA ASN A 769 11.99 -27.14 -21.25
C ASN A 769 13.00 -27.25 -20.11
N ARG A 770 14.28 -27.00 -20.36
CA ARG A 770 15.33 -27.06 -19.35
C ARG A 770 15.42 -25.69 -18.67
N PHE A 771 15.53 -25.65 -17.36
CA PHE A 771 15.54 -24.36 -16.65
C PHE A 771 16.26 -24.43 -15.32
N ASN A 772 16.72 -23.27 -14.87
CA ASN A 772 17.52 -23.08 -13.66
C ASN A 772 16.84 -22.00 -12.80
N ILE A 773 16.65 -22.26 -11.50
CA ILE A 773 16.02 -21.34 -10.56
C ILE A 773 16.96 -21.10 -9.39
N ILE A 774 17.24 -19.83 -9.06
CA ILE A 774 17.96 -19.43 -7.85
C ILE A 774 16.98 -18.82 -6.86
N TYR A 775 16.98 -19.32 -5.62
CA TYR A 775 16.00 -18.95 -4.61
C TYR A 775 16.55 -19.10 -3.20
N ASN A 776 15.93 -18.45 -2.22
CA ASN A 776 15.97 -18.91 -0.83
C ASN A 776 14.58 -19.35 -0.39
N THR A 777 14.50 -20.16 0.66
CA THR A 777 13.21 -20.45 1.29
C THR A 777 12.96 -19.43 2.40
N LYS A 778 11.71 -18.97 2.55
CA LYS A 778 11.36 -18.05 3.65
C LYS A 778 11.54 -18.70 5.03
N ASP A 779 11.59 -20.03 5.08
CA ASP A 779 11.78 -20.82 6.30
C ASP A 779 13.27 -21.11 6.62
N ASN A 780 14.18 -20.98 5.65
CA ASN A 780 15.63 -21.12 5.85
C ASN A 780 16.39 -20.03 5.08
N THR A 781 16.67 -18.92 5.76
CA THR A 781 17.42 -17.78 5.21
C THR A 781 18.94 -17.98 5.25
N LYS A 782 19.44 -19.10 5.78
CA LYS A 782 20.88 -19.36 5.91
C LYS A 782 21.51 -19.97 4.65
N GLU A 783 20.71 -20.18 3.61
CA GLU A 783 21.15 -20.80 2.37
C GLU A 783 20.54 -20.10 1.14
N ILE A 784 21.36 -19.89 0.11
CA ILE A 784 20.89 -19.59 -1.25
C ILE A 784 20.96 -20.92 -2.02
N ARG A 785 19.83 -21.32 -2.60
CA ARG A 785 19.64 -22.61 -3.25
C ARG A 785 19.43 -22.46 -4.75
N TYR A 786 19.70 -23.56 -5.44
CA TYR A 786 19.58 -23.71 -6.87
C TYR A 786 18.74 -24.94 -7.18
N LYS A 787 17.86 -24.83 -8.17
CA LYS A 787 17.08 -25.95 -8.71
C LYS A 787 17.10 -25.91 -10.23
N LYS A 788 17.69 -26.94 -10.85
CA LYS A 788 17.71 -27.15 -12.30
C LYS A 788 16.77 -28.27 -12.68
N PHE A 789 16.06 -28.10 -13.78
CA PHE A 789 15.31 -29.16 -14.44
C PHE A 789 15.97 -29.46 -15.77
N TYR A 790 16.45 -30.69 -15.95
CA TYR A 790 17.21 -31.13 -17.12
C TYR A 790 16.85 -32.58 -17.44
N ASP A 791 16.49 -32.87 -18.69
CA ASP A 791 16.13 -34.21 -19.19
C ASP A 791 15.17 -34.99 -18.27
N GLY A 792 14.11 -34.33 -17.78
CA GLY A 792 13.08 -34.95 -16.94
C GLY A 792 13.45 -35.09 -15.46
N ASN A 793 14.64 -34.65 -15.04
CA ASN A 793 15.09 -34.77 -13.66
C ASN A 793 15.33 -33.39 -13.03
N PHE A 794 14.97 -33.27 -11.74
CA PHE A 794 15.37 -32.12 -10.94
C PHE A 794 16.74 -32.37 -10.30
N ILE A 795 17.60 -31.37 -10.38
CA ILE A 795 18.90 -31.30 -9.72
C ILE A 795 18.84 -30.12 -8.76
N ASP A 796 18.93 -30.40 -7.47
CA ASP A 796 18.99 -29.39 -6.42
C ASP A 796 20.45 -29.17 -5.98
N GLY A 797 20.80 -27.94 -5.64
CA GLY A 797 22.13 -27.57 -5.17
C GLY A 797 22.11 -26.36 -4.24
N ILE A 798 23.24 -26.08 -3.58
CA ILE A 798 23.40 -24.94 -2.69
C ILE A 798 24.45 -23.99 -3.28
N VAL A 799 24.05 -22.74 -3.51
CA VAL A 799 24.89 -21.66 -4.08
C VAL A 799 25.72 -20.97 -2.99
N ALA A 800 25.16 -20.81 -1.79
CA ALA A 800 25.83 -20.23 -0.64
C ALA A 800 25.22 -20.73 0.67
N THR A 801 26.05 -20.97 1.70
CA THR A 801 25.65 -21.33 3.07
C THR A 801 26.29 -20.38 4.09
N GLU A 802 25.61 -20.13 5.21
CA GLU A 802 26.20 -19.52 6.41
C GLU A 802 26.82 -20.63 7.29
N ASP A 803 28.08 -20.98 7.06
CA ASP A 803 28.87 -21.78 8.01
C ASP A 803 30.22 -21.08 8.27
N GLN A 804 30.50 -20.78 9.54
CA GLN A 804 31.77 -20.21 10.01
C GLN A 804 32.30 -18.98 9.24
N ASN A 805 31.43 -18.02 8.89
CA ASN A 805 31.83 -16.79 8.18
C ASN A 805 32.43 -17.02 6.78
N ILE A 806 32.34 -18.23 6.22
CA ILE A 806 32.86 -18.59 4.89
C ILE A 806 31.69 -18.86 3.95
N ILE A 807 31.50 -17.99 2.97
CA ILE A 807 30.59 -18.26 1.84
C ILE A 807 31.32 -19.20 0.89
N SER A 808 30.87 -20.46 0.80
CA SER A 808 31.42 -21.49 -0.08
C SER A 808 30.62 -21.59 -1.37
N PHE A 809 31.28 -21.47 -2.53
CA PHE A 809 30.70 -21.70 -3.85
C PHE A 809 31.20 -23.04 -4.42
N ASP A 810 30.29 -23.87 -4.96
CA ASP A 810 30.63 -25.12 -5.64
C ASP A 810 30.49 -24.97 -7.16
N SER A 811 31.62 -24.79 -7.85
CA SER A 811 31.68 -24.66 -9.31
C SER A 811 31.69 -26.01 -10.05
N THR A 812 31.43 -27.15 -9.38
CA THR A 812 31.22 -28.44 -10.03
C THR A 812 29.80 -28.61 -10.57
N LEU A 813 28.88 -27.73 -10.17
CA LEU A 813 27.54 -27.65 -10.72
C LEU A 813 27.60 -27.00 -12.12
N ASP A 814 26.95 -27.63 -13.09
CA ASP A 814 26.97 -27.32 -14.52
C ASP A 814 26.16 -26.04 -14.88
N TYR A 815 26.43 -24.93 -14.17
CA TYR A 815 25.89 -23.59 -14.38
C TYR A 815 26.93 -22.62 -14.99
N ALA A 816 28.16 -23.07 -15.24
CA ALA A 816 29.31 -22.23 -15.59
C ALA A 816 29.35 -21.76 -17.06
N SER A 817 28.23 -21.32 -17.62
CA SER A 817 28.18 -20.46 -18.81
C SER A 817 27.95 -18.98 -18.48
N GLN A 818 27.47 -18.66 -17.25
CA GLN A 818 27.13 -17.30 -16.83
C GLN A 818 28.08 -16.76 -15.74
N PRO A 819 28.20 -15.42 -15.62
CA PRO A 819 29.06 -14.74 -14.65
C PRO A 819 28.52 -14.77 -13.22
N VAL A 820 29.40 -14.96 -12.24
CA VAL A 820 29.08 -14.72 -10.83
C VAL A 820 30.04 -13.68 -10.27
N VAL A 821 29.55 -12.52 -9.83
CA VAL A 821 30.38 -11.41 -9.31
C VAL A 821 30.08 -11.20 -7.84
N LEU A 822 31.07 -11.43 -6.98
CA LEU A 822 30.97 -11.05 -5.57
C LEU A 822 31.48 -9.62 -5.38
N TYR A 823 30.72 -8.74 -4.72
CA TYR A 823 31.17 -7.37 -4.45
C TYR A 823 30.70 -6.85 -3.08
N THR A 824 31.45 -5.92 -2.50
CA THR A 824 31.14 -5.31 -1.19
C THR A 824 30.75 -3.84 -1.40
N LYS A 825 29.66 -3.36 -0.79
CA LYS A 825 29.24 -1.95 -0.86
C LYS A 825 29.82 -1.13 0.31
N GLU A 826 29.68 0.19 0.26
CA GLU A 826 30.18 1.13 1.29
C GLU A 826 29.62 0.88 2.70
N ASP A 827 28.49 0.19 2.79
CA ASP A 827 27.87 -0.23 4.05
C ASP A 827 28.56 -1.45 4.70
N GLY A 828 29.58 -2.02 4.06
CA GLY A 828 30.31 -3.20 4.52
C GLY A 828 29.61 -4.53 4.20
N ASN A 829 28.45 -4.49 3.53
CA ASN A 829 27.71 -5.70 3.16
C ASN A 829 28.23 -6.30 1.86
N LYS A 830 28.17 -7.63 1.77
CA LYS A 830 28.60 -8.41 0.59
C LYS A 830 27.41 -8.74 -0.28
N TYR A 831 27.61 -8.77 -1.58
CA TYR A 831 26.60 -8.97 -2.62
C TYR A 831 27.11 -9.98 -3.64
N ILE A 832 26.22 -10.75 -4.25
CA ILE A 832 26.49 -11.60 -5.42
C ILE A 832 25.67 -11.08 -6.59
N TYR A 833 26.29 -10.87 -7.73
CA TYR A 833 25.61 -10.69 -9.00
C TYR A 833 25.66 -12.00 -9.79
N ILE A 834 24.49 -12.54 -10.12
CA ILE A 834 24.33 -13.79 -10.87
C ILE A 834 23.07 -13.69 -11.73
N ASP A 835 23.14 -14.15 -12.98
CA ASP A 835 22.03 -14.13 -13.96
C ASP A 835 21.28 -12.80 -14.06
N GLY A 836 22.03 -11.69 -14.16
CA GLY A 836 21.44 -10.37 -14.34
C GLY A 836 20.92 -9.71 -13.05
N GLN A 837 21.08 -10.35 -11.88
CA GLN A 837 20.56 -9.83 -10.61
C GLN A 837 21.61 -9.73 -9.52
N THR A 838 21.52 -8.67 -8.71
CA THR A 838 22.26 -8.54 -7.46
C THR A 838 21.47 -9.13 -6.31
N ILE A 839 22.09 -10.01 -5.54
CA ILE A 839 21.62 -10.62 -4.31
C ILE A 839 22.45 -10.06 -3.14
N ASP A 840 21.80 -9.46 -2.15
CA ASP A 840 22.43 -9.02 -0.90
C ASP A 840 22.70 -10.22 0.00
N LEU A 841 23.95 -10.44 0.44
CA LEU A 841 24.33 -11.59 1.28
C LEU A 841 24.12 -11.33 2.77
N SER A 842 23.74 -10.12 3.18
CA SER A 842 23.26 -9.88 4.54
C SER A 842 21.99 -10.70 4.87
N ILE A 843 21.27 -11.18 3.84
CA ILE A 843 20.15 -12.13 4.01
C ILE A 843 20.58 -13.43 4.71
N LEU A 844 21.87 -13.80 4.61
CA LEU A 844 22.46 -14.99 5.20
C LEU A 844 22.95 -14.77 6.64
N GLY A 845 23.03 -13.53 7.14
CA GLY A 845 23.58 -13.19 8.47
C GLY A 845 24.54 -11.98 8.46
N LYS A 846 25.48 -11.92 9.42
CA LYS A 846 26.51 -10.87 9.45
C LYS A 846 27.55 -11.13 8.35
N SER A 847 27.44 -10.41 7.24
CA SER A 847 28.30 -10.47 6.05
C SER A 847 29.76 -9.99 6.25
N ALA A 848 30.26 -9.91 7.49
CA ALA A 848 31.56 -9.36 7.85
C ALA A 848 32.73 -10.38 7.85
N GLY A 849 32.47 -11.64 7.42
CA GLY A 849 33.45 -12.73 7.35
C GLY A 849 34.27 -12.81 6.05
N GLU A 850 35.33 -13.63 6.00
CA GLU A 850 36.14 -13.89 4.79
C GLU A 850 35.36 -14.71 3.74
N VAL A 851 35.55 -14.45 2.44
CA VAL A 851 34.88 -15.24 1.37
C VAL A 851 35.92 -16.13 0.70
N ARG A 852 35.59 -17.42 0.50
CA ARG A 852 36.48 -18.40 -0.14
C ARG A 852 35.88 -18.87 -1.45
N ILE A 853 36.62 -18.68 -2.55
CA ILE A 853 36.25 -19.14 -3.89
C ILE A 853 36.95 -20.48 -4.14
N ASN A 854 36.21 -21.51 -4.54
CA ASN A 854 36.80 -22.83 -4.82
C ASN A 854 37.33 -22.97 -6.27
N ALA A 855 36.77 -22.27 -7.29
CA ALA A 855 37.32 -22.05 -8.67
C ALA A 855 36.45 -21.09 -9.54
N ALA A 856 36.98 -20.50 -10.65
CA ALA A 856 36.28 -19.59 -11.60
C ALA A 856 36.71 -19.73 -13.09
N ARG A 857 35.86 -19.38 -14.09
CA ARG A 857 36.07 -19.66 -15.54
C ARG A 857 36.00 -18.50 -16.58
N TYR A 858 35.53 -17.26 -16.28
CA TYR A 858 35.48 -16.16 -17.28
C TYR A 858 35.72 -14.72 -16.73
N PRO A 859 36.21 -13.74 -17.53
CA PRO A 859 36.84 -12.52 -16.98
C PRO A 859 36.14 -11.14 -17.13
N GLU A 860 35.04 -10.87 -17.87
CA GLU A 860 34.54 -9.46 -18.06
C GLU A 860 32.99 -9.24 -18.09
N PHE A 861 32.47 -8.15 -17.49
CA PHE A 861 31.01 -7.80 -17.39
C PHE A 861 30.65 -6.33 -17.64
N TYR A 862 29.40 -6.03 -18.04
CA TYR A 862 28.82 -4.68 -18.15
C TYR A 862 27.66 -4.44 -17.15
N ILE A 863 27.56 -3.23 -16.60
CA ILE A 863 26.49 -2.80 -15.68
C ILE A 863 25.95 -1.44 -16.12
N ALA A 864 24.62 -1.27 -16.20
CA ALA A 864 23.98 0.02 -16.43
C ALA A 864 23.26 0.53 -15.15
N TYR A 865 23.44 1.80 -14.77
CA TYR A 865 22.83 2.37 -13.57
C TYR A 865 22.61 3.88 -13.67
N TYR A 866 21.60 4.40 -12.96
CA TYR A 866 21.39 5.84 -12.84
C TYR A 866 22.26 6.42 -11.72
N ASN A 867 23.09 7.38 -12.06
CA ASN A 867 23.86 8.15 -11.11
C ASN A 867 23.04 9.36 -10.65
N THR A 868 22.49 9.30 -9.44
CA THR A 868 21.64 10.34 -8.86
C THR A 868 22.38 11.66 -8.62
N LEU A 869 23.68 11.60 -8.35
CA LEU A 869 24.51 12.79 -8.11
C LEU A 869 24.70 13.61 -9.39
N PHE A 870 24.96 12.94 -10.52
CA PHE A 870 25.18 13.59 -11.81
C PHE A 870 23.92 13.67 -12.68
N LYS A 871 22.84 13.00 -12.27
CA LYS A 871 21.60 12.87 -13.03
C LYS A 871 21.85 12.29 -14.43
N GLU A 872 22.56 11.18 -14.48
CA GLU A 872 23.01 10.53 -15.71
C GLU A 872 22.87 9.01 -15.67
N LEU A 873 22.47 8.41 -16.78
CA LEU A 873 22.57 6.96 -17.00
C LEU A 873 24.02 6.61 -17.35
N ARG A 874 24.62 5.68 -16.62
CA ARG A 874 26.02 5.24 -16.79
C ARG A 874 26.12 3.77 -17.10
N ILE A 875 27.19 3.39 -17.80
CA ILE A 875 27.56 2.02 -18.12
C ILE A 875 28.99 1.77 -17.65
N SER A 876 29.21 0.73 -16.84
CA SER A 876 30.52 0.31 -16.36
C SER A 876 30.89 -1.07 -16.90
N LYS A 877 32.13 -1.24 -17.37
CA LYS A 877 32.73 -2.54 -17.72
C LYS A 877 33.74 -2.94 -16.65
N LEU A 878 33.65 -4.18 -16.17
CA LEU A 878 34.45 -4.78 -15.10
C LEU A 878 35.26 -5.96 -15.66
N ASN A 879 36.53 -6.08 -15.29
CA ASN A 879 37.35 -7.27 -15.56
C ASN A 879 37.70 -7.97 -14.23
N ILE A 880 37.25 -9.20 -14.04
CA ILE A 880 37.47 -10.00 -12.82
C ILE A 880 38.91 -10.50 -12.69
N SER A 881 39.59 -10.79 -13.80
CA SER A 881 40.98 -11.28 -13.76
C SER A 881 41.99 -10.26 -13.21
N ASP A 882 41.59 -8.98 -13.16
CA ASP A 882 42.37 -7.90 -12.57
C ASP A 882 41.96 -7.58 -11.11
N ILE A 883 40.91 -8.23 -10.59
CA ILE A 883 40.44 -8.10 -9.20
C ILE A 883 41.11 -9.15 -8.30
N GLU A 884 41.55 -10.28 -8.87
CA GLU A 884 42.29 -11.35 -8.15
C GLU A 884 43.81 -11.08 -7.98
N LYS A 885 44.36 -10.07 -8.66
CA LYS A 885 45.74 -9.58 -8.45
C LYS A 885 45.75 -8.39 -7.51
#